data_AF-A0A7W9DQC8-F1
#
_entry.id   AF-A0A7W9DQC8-F1
#
_cell.length_a   1.000
_cell.length_b   1.000
_cell.length_c   1.000
_cell.angle_alpha   90.00
_cell.angle_beta   90.00
_cell.angle_gamma   90.00
#
_symmetry.space_group_name_H-M   'P 1'
#
loop_
_entity.id
_entity.type
_entity.pdbx_description
1 polymer ?
#
loop_
_entity_poly.entity_id
_entity_poly.type
_entity_poly.pdbx_seq_one_letter_code
_entity_poly.pdbx_strand_id
1 'polypeptide(L)'
;MSENNDAIVVDAKTEGEGGCPVAHTRAPHPTQGGGNHQWWPERLNLKILAKNPAVANPLGEDFDYAAAFKTLDLPAVKRDIAEVLTTSQDWWPADFGHYGPFIIRMAWHSAGTYRISDGRGGAGSGQQRFAPLNSWPDNGNLDKARRLLWPVKKKYGKSLSWADLLILAGNVALESMGFETFGYAGGRVDAWEAEEDVYWGPETTWLGDERYTGDRQLESPLGAVQMGLIYVNPEGPNGNPDPLAAARDIRETFRRMAMNDEETVALIAGGHTFGKTHGAGPADNVGPAPEAAPIEQQGFGWKNAFGTGKGGDAITSGLEGIWTNTPITWDNSFFEILFGYEWELFKSPAGANQWRPAGGAGAGTVPDPHDPSKSHAPTMLTTDLSLRFDPIYEPISRRFLANPGEFADAFARAWFKLTHRDMGPVARYLGPEVPSEVLLWQDPVPAVTHELVDAADVARLKEQVLASGLTVSQLVSTAWASAASFRGGDKRGGANGGRVRLEPQNGWEVNDPDQLAIVLRTLEGIQESFNAAQTGKAISLADLIVLAGGAAVEKAAKDAGVDVDVPFTPGRTDASQEETDVESFAAMEPTSDGFRNYLGKGNRLPAEYLLIDRANLLTLSAPQMTVLVGGLRVLGANHRQTSHGVLTATPGVLTNDFFVNLLDLGTTWTATSGDANLFEARDAATGEVRWTGTRVDLLFGANSELRAVAEVYASDDAKQKFVTDFVAAWTKVMNLDRFDLA
;
A
#
# COMPACT_ATOMS: atom_id res chain seq x y z
N MET A 1 38.73 -18.35 22.12
CA MET A 1 39.56 -17.41 21.36
C MET A 1 38.87 -17.26 20.02
N SER A 2 38.10 -16.19 19.91
CA SER A 2 37.16 -15.90 18.83
C SER A 2 37.83 -14.97 17.84
N GLU A 3 38.21 -15.52 16.69
CA GLU A 3 38.57 -14.71 15.52
C GLU A 3 37.27 -14.45 14.76
N ASN A 4 36.70 -13.26 14.97
CA ASN A 4 35.68 -12.68 14.11
C ASN A 4 36.35 -12.34 12.79
N ASN A 5 35.96 -13.02 11.71
CA ASN A 5 36.22 -12.55 10.36
C ASN A 5 35.03 -11.68 9.95
N ASP A 6 35.23 -10.37 9.99
CA ASP A 6 34.27 -9.39 9.51
C ASP A 6 33.95 -9.66 8.04
N ALA A 7 32.65 -9.82 7.75
CA ALA A 7 32.15 -9.87 6.38
C ALA A 7 32.38 -8.49 5.73
N ILE A 8 33.00 -8.47 4.56
CA ILE A 8 33.08 -7.27 3.71
C ILE A 8 31.67 -7.04 3.15
N VAL A 9 30.85 -6.31 3.89
CA VAL A 9 29.66 -5.62 3.40
C VAL A 9 30.18 -4.34 2.77
N VAL A 10 29.91 -4.16 1.48
CA VAL A 10 30.28 -2.92 0.80
C VAL A 10 29.30 -1.85 1.28
N ASP A 11 29.68 -1.13 2.33
CA ASP A 11 28.99 0.08 2.76
C ASP A 11 28.85 0.99 1.53
N ALA A 12 27.61 1.24 1.09
CA ALA A 12 27.33 2.43 0.32
C ALA A 12 27.65 3.58 1.27
N LYS A 13 28.88 4.13 1.18
CA LYS A 13 29.45 5.17 2.06
C LYS A 13 28.51 5.54 3.21
N THR A 14 28.87 5.10 4.42
CA THR A 14 28.74 6.05 5.52
C THR A 14 29.33 7.36 5.01
N GLU A 15 28.48 8.38 4.86
CA GLU A 15 28.94 9.74 4.64
C GLU A 15 29.92 10.00 5.77
N GLY A 16 31.21 9.84 5.48
CA GLY A 16 32.22 9.72 6.52
C GLY A 16 32.25 11.01 7.28
N GLU A 17 31.68 11.05 8.48
CA GLU A 17 31.52 12.24 9.33
C GLU A 17 31.40 13.53 8.51
N GLY A 18 30.61 13.42 7.43
CA GLY A 18 30.36 14.48 6.47
C GLY A 18 29.14 15.23 6.92
N GLY A 19 29.04 15.47 8.22
CA GLY A 19 28.18 16.52 8.73
C GLY A 19 28.46 17.71 7.84
N CYS A 20 27.42 18.19 7.15
CA CYS A 20 27.48 19.41 6.36
C CYS A 20 28.34 20.39 7.18
N PRO A 21 29.50 20.88 6.68
CA PRO A 21 30.50 21.57 7.51
C PRO A 21 30.03 22.96 7.98
N VAL A 22 28.72 23.18 7.93
CA VAL A 22 28.01 24.21 8.65
C VAL A 22 27.31 23.49 9.80
N ALA A 23 27.89 23.59 11.00
CA ALA A 23 27.14 23.43 12.23
C ALA A 23 25.71 23.94 12.04
N HIS A 24 24.68 23.16 12.38
CA HIS A 24 23.27 23.57 12.36
C HIS A 24 23.06 24.74 13.34
N THR A 25 23.57 25.90 12.99
CA THR A 25 23.49 27.17 13.71
C THR A 25 22.28 27.96 13.26
N ARG A 26 21.55 27.46 12.24
CA ARG A 26 20.37 28.09 11.67
C ARG A 26 19.33 27.03 11.30
N ALA A 27 18.08 27.29 11.66
CA ALA A 27 16.93 26.55 11.14
C ALA A 27 16.91 26.62 9.60
N PRO A 28 16.53 25.54 8.90
CA PRO A 28 16.47 25.54 7.45
C PRO A 28 15.49 26.61 6.96
N HIS A 29 15.79 27.21 5.80
CA HIS A 29 14.86 28.12 5.15
C HIS A 29 13.59 27.33 4.75
N PRO A 30 12.37 27.91 4.76
CA PRO A 30 11.14 27.16 4.43
C PRO A 30 11.15 26.38 3.11
N THR A 31 11.97 26.81 2.15
CA THR A 31 12.14 26.14 0.83
C THR A 31 13.13 24.97 0.85
N GLN A 32 13.86 24.76 1.94
CA GLN A 32 14.82 23.65 2.12
C GLN A 32 14.19 22.46 2.85
N GLY A 33 12.87 22.48 3.03
CA GLY A 33 12.21 21.58 3.97
C GLY A 33 12.54 21.95 5.42
N GLY A 34 11.98 21.21 6.37
CA GLY A 34 12.05 21.58 7.78
C GLY A 34 11.17 22.80 8.11
N GLY A 35 10.65 22.81 9.33
CA GLY A 35 9.67 23.80 9.78
C GLY A 35 9.39 23.61 11.26
N ASN A 36 8.14 23.76 11.67
CA ASN A 36 7.71 23.59 13.07
C ASN A 36 8.11 22.24 13.68
N HIS A 37 8.34 21.20 12.89
CA HIS A 37 8.80 19.90 13.37
C HIS A 37 10.20 19.95 14.03
N GLN A 38 11.06 20.90 13.65
CA GLN A 38 12.36 21.08 14.33
C GLN A 38 12.18 21.58 15.77
N TRP A 39 11.18 22.45 16.00
CA TRP A 39 10.85 22.96 17.32
C TRP A 39 10.04 21.96 18.15
N TRP A 40 9.16 21.21 17.47
CA TRP A 40 8.26 20.23 18.08
C TRP A 40 8.30 18.91 17.29
N PRO A 41 9.30 18.04 17.55
CA PRO A 41 9.44 16.76 16.86
C PRO A 41 8.25 15.82 17.06
N GLU A 42 7.57 15.91 18.21
CA GLU A 42 6.35 15.14 18.52
C GLU A 42 5.07 15.82 17.99
N ARG A 43 5.19 16.82 17.12
CA ARG A 43 4.04 17.45 16.48
C ARG A 43 3.45 16.51 15.44
N LEU A 44 2.14 16.27 15.54
CA LEU A 44 1.36 15.48 14.57
C LEU A 44 1.48 16.03 13.15
N ASN A 45 1.68 15.13 12.18
CA ASN A 45 1.76 15.48 10.76
C ASN A 45 0.39 15.41 10.08
N LEU A 46 -0.34 16.52 10.04
CA LEU A 46 -1.64 16.60 9.36
C LEU A 46 -1.53 16.67 7.83
N LYS A 47 -0.32 16.88 7.27
CA LYS A 47 -0.14 16.95 5.82
C LYS A 47 -0.52 15.64 5.13
N ILE A 48 -0.39 14.50 5.82
CA ILE A 48 -0.80 13.21 5.27
C ILE A 48 -2.32 13.12 5.03
N LEU A 49 -3.13 14.05 5.54
CA LEU A 49 -4.56 14.13 5.25
C LEU A 49 -4.88 14.99 4.01
N ALA A 50 -3.86 15.57 3.36
CA ALA A 50 -3.99 16.42 2.19
C ALA A 50 -3.03 15.99 1.06
N LYS A 51 -2.92 14.67 0.85
CA LYS A 51 -2.03 14.10 -0.17
C LYS A 51 -2.51 14.33 -1.59
N ASN A 52 -1.53 14.43 -2.49
CA ASN A 52 -1.69 14.66 -3.91
C ASN A 52 -2.79 15.69 -4.17
N PRO A 53 -2.74 16.85 -3.49
CA PRO A 53 -3.85 17.77 -3.47
C PRO A 53 -4.08 18.31 -4.88
N ALA A 54 -5.32 18.68 -5.17
CA ALA A 54 -5.70 19.19 -6.48
C ALA A 54 -4.80 20.32 -7.01
N VAL A 55 -4.35 21.21 -6.12
CA VAL A 55 -3.43 22.31 -6.46
C VAL A 55 -2.05 21.83 -6.95
N ALA A 56 -1.63 20.62 -6.58
CA ALA A 56 -0.40 19.99 -7.06
C ALA A 56 -0.60 19.20 -8.37
N ASN A 57 -1.85 18.91 -8.77
CA ASN A 57 -2.15 18.14 -9.97
C ASN A 57 -2.20 19.04 -11.24
N PRO A 58 -1.23 18.94 -12.16
CA PRO A 58 -1.19 19.74 -13.38
C PRO A 58 -2.24 19.36 -14.42
N LEU A 59 -2.96 18.25 -14.25
CA LEU A 59 -4.03 17.83 -15.18
C LEU A 59 -5.39 18.47 -14.84
N GLY A 60 -5.53 19.07 -13.66
CA GLY A 60 -6.76 19.67 -13.15
C GLY A 60 -7.67 18.68 -12.41
N GLU A 61 -8.55 19.21 -11.57
CA GLU A 61 -9.50 18.44 -10.73
C GLU A 61 -10.50 17.62 -11.57
N ASP A 62 -10.94 18.16 -12.72
CA ASP A 62 -11.95 17.54 -13.58
C ASP A 62 -11.37 16.48 -14.55
N PHE A 63 -10.08 16.17 -14.48
CA PHE A 63 -9.47 15.21 -15.39
C PHE A 63 -9.82 13.76 -15.03
N ASP A 64 -10.59 13.11 -15.91
CA ASP A 64 -10.88 11.68 -15.85
C ASP A 64 -9.82 10.86 -16.61
N TYR A 65 -8.95 10.19 -15.85
CA TYR A 65 -7.94 9.31 -16.41
C TYR A 65 -8.53 8.04 -17.05
N ALA A 66 -9.62 7.49 -16.50
CA ALA A 66 -10.23 6.27 -17.04
C ALA A 66 -10.81 6.55 -18.44
N ALA A 67 -11.48 7.68 -18.62
CA ALA A 67 -11.92 8.14 -19.95
C ALA A 67 -10.73 8.38 -20.89
N ALA A 68 -9.65 9.01 -20.43
CA ALA A 68 -8.46 9.25 -21.25
C ALA A 68 -7.77 7.94 -21.67
N PHE A 69 -7.60 6.98 -20.76
CA PHE A 69 -6.98 5.68 -21.03
C PHE A 69 -7.79 4.87 -22.06
N LYS A 70 -9.13 4.89 -21.97
CA LYS A 70 -10.02 4.22 -22.95
C LYS A 70 -9.84 4.70 -24.39
N THR A 71 -9.19 5.85 -24.61
CA THR A 71 -8.88 6.35 -25.96
C THR A 71 -7.56 5.83 -26.55
N LEU A 72 -6.75 5.12 -25.76
CA LEU A 72 -5.46 4.59 -26.23
C LEU A 72 -5.63 3.42 -27.20
N ASP A 73 -4.85 3.44 -28.28
CA ASP A 73 -4.52 2.23 -29.05
C ASP A 73 -3.45 1.44 -28.28
N LEU A 74 -3.89 0.61 -27.33
CA LEU A 74 -2.99 -0.18 -26.48
C LEU A 74 -2.03 -1.08 -27.31
N PRO A 75 -2.47 -1.76 -28.39
CA PRO A 75 -1.55 -2.45 -29.30
C PRO A 75 -0.46 -1.54 -29.88
N ALA A 76 -0.76 -0.29 -30.25
CA ALA A 76 0.27 0.66 -30.69
C ALA A 76 1.25 1.04 -29.56
N VAL A 77 0.74 1.25 -28.35
CA VAL A 77 1.59 1.52 -27.17
C VAL A 77 2.56 0.35 -26.94
N LYS A 78 2.06 -0.89 -26.95
CA LYS A 78 2.90 -2.09 -26.75
C LYS A 78 3.96 -2.23 -27.85
N ARG A 79 3.63 -1.93 -29.12
CA ARG A 79 4.61 -1.92 -30.21
C ARG A 79 5.72 -0.89 -30.00
N ASP A 80 5.38 0.34 -29.60
CA ASP A 80 6.39 1.38 -29.35
C ASP A 80 7.27 1.04 -28.14
N ILE A 81 6.71 0.40 -27.11
CA ILE A 81 7.49 -0.12 -25.99
C ILE A 81 8.47 -1.18 -26.49
N ALA A 82 8.03 -2.16 -27.27
CA ALA A 82 8.89 -3.20 -27.83
C ALA A 82 10.03 -2.62 -28.70
N GLU A 83 9.77 -1.53 -29.43
CA GLU A 83 10.81 -0.79 -30.16
C GLU A 83 11.84 -0.19 -29.18
N VAL A 84 11.40 0.45 -28.09
CA VAL A 84 12.32 0.95 -27.06
C VAL A 84 13.18 -0.17 -26.49
N LEU A 85 12.62 -1.35 -26.24
CA LEU A 85 13.34 -2.48 -25.64
C LEU A 85 14.54 -2.95 -26.48
N THR A 86 14.51 -2.75 -27.79
CA THR A 86 15.58 -3.17 -28.71
C THR A 86 16.38 -2.01 -29.31
N THR A 87 16.02 -0.76 -28.98
CA THR A 87 16.72 0.44 -29.45
C THR A 87 17.72 0.92 -28.41
N SER A 88 18.87 0.25 -28.36
CA SER A 88 19.98 0.57 -27.46
C SER A 88 20.41 2.04 -27.57
N GLN A 89 20.59 2.68 -26.42
CA GLN A 89 21.03 4.07 -26.29
C GLN A 89 22.48 4.14 -25.85
N ASP A 90 23.31 4.93 -26.53
CA ASP A 90 24.73 5.06 -26.19
C ASP A 90 24.98 5.48 -24.75
N TRP A 91 24.11 6.31 -24.16
CA TRP A 91 24.24 6.77 -22.78
C TRP A 91 23.93 5.69 -21.74
N TRP A 92 23.27 4.59 -22.13
CA TRP A 92 23.05 3.42 -21.29
C TRP A 92 22.84 2.16 -22.16
N PRO A 93 23.90 1.55 -22.71
CA PRO A 93 23.77 0.46 -23.68
C PRO A 93 22.98 -0.74 -23.15
N ALA A 94 22.12 -1.33 -23.97
CA ALA A 94 21.35 -2.52 -23.60
C ALA A 94 22.25 -3.76 -23.50
N ASP A 95 22.17 -4.47 -22.38
CA ASP A 95 22.76 -5.80 -22.24
C ASP A 95 22.13 -6.75 -23.28
N PHE A 96 22.96 -7.55 -23.95
CA PHE A 96 22.52 -8.49 -25.00
C PHE A 96 21.73 -7.83 -26.15
N GLY A 97 21.81 -6.50 -26.28
CA GLY A 97 21.01 -5.71 -27.22
C GLY A 97 19.52 -5.60 -26.85
N HIS A 98 19.12 -5.93 -25.62
CA HIS A 98 17.72 -5.93 -25.20
C HIS A 98 17.52 -5.41 -23.77
N TYR A 99 16.72 -4.35 -23.57
CA TYR A 99 16.41 -3.81 -22.24
C TYR A 99 15.36 -4.58 -21.45
N GLY A 100 14.74 -5.60 -22.04
CA GLY A 100 13.66 -6.39 -21.44
C GLY A 100 13.91 -6.76 -19.96
N PRO A 101 15.02 -7.42 -19.62
CA PRO A 101 15.29 -7.80 -18.23
C PRO A 101 15.40 -6.60 -17.27
N PHE A 102 15.98 -5.49 -17.75
CA PHE A 102 16.09 -4.25 -16.98
C PHE A 102 14.73 -3.60 -16.72
N ILE A 103 13.81 -3.68 -17.69
CA ILE A 103 12.45 -3.18 -17.58
C ILE A 103 11.56 -4.11 -16.73
N ILE A 104 11.78 -5.43 -16.76
CA ILE A 104 11.13 -6.38 -15.83
C ILE A 104 11.51 -6.02 -14.39
N ARG A 105 12.80 -5.82 -14.10
CA ARG A 105 13.25 -5.35 -12.78
C ARG A 105 12.56 -4.04 -12.40
N MET A 106 12.47 -3.07 -13.31
CA MET A 106 11.81 -1.80 -13.03
C MET A 106 10.34 -1.98 -12.62
N ALA A 107 9.58 -2.82 -13.34
CA ALA A 107 8.18 -3.12 -13.02
C ALA A 107 8.05 -3.91 -11.71
N TRP A 108 8.91 -4.92 -11.49
CA TRP A 108 9.03 -5.66 -10.22
C TRP A 108 9.24 -4.72 -9.04
N HIS A 109 10.23 -3.82 -9.12
CA HIS A 109 10.55 -2.87 -8.05
C HIS A 109 9.46 -1.81 -7.85
N SER A 110 8.72 -1.45 -8.91
CA SER A 110 7.60 -0.53 -8.79
C SER A 110 6.47 -1.16 -7.98
N ALA A 111 6.14 -2.43 -8.23
CA ALA A 111 5.08 -3.14 -7.52
C ALA A 111 5.54 -3.71 -6.18
N GLY A 112 6.84 -4.00 -6.04
CA GLY A 112 7.46 -4.77 -4.97
C GLY A 112 7.55 -4.05 -3.63
N THR A 113 7.09 -2.82 -3.49
CA THR A 113 7.12 -2.09 -2.20
C THR A 113 5.85 -2.26 -1.36
N TYR A 114 4.83 -2.93 -1.91
CA TYR A 114 3.52 -3.13 -1.28
C TYR A 114 3.58 -3.93 0.02
N ARG A 115 2.73 -3.59 0.99
CA ARG A 115 2.60 -4.32 2.25
C ARG A 115 1.13 -4.57 2.57
N ILE A 116 0.78 -5.82 2.85
CA ILE A 116 -0.62 -6.23 3.07
C ILE A 116 -1.21 -5.66 4.37
N SER A 117 -0.38 -5.36 5.37
CA SER A 117 -0.81 -4.86 6.69
C SER A 117 -1.50 -3.50 6.62
N ASP A 118 -1.03 -2.58 5.79
CA ASP A 118 -1.63 -1.24 5.65
C ASP A 118 -1.99 -0.85 4.22
N GLY A 119 -1.69 -1.71 3.23
CA GLY A 119 -2.03 -1.49 1.83
C GLY A 119 -1.22 -0.36 1.17
N ARG A 120 -0.12 0.09 1.78
CA ARG A 120 0.77 1.11 1.22
C ARG A 120 1.90 0.50 0.40
N GLY A 121 2.57 1.36 -0.38
CA GLY A 121 3.53 0.94 -1.39
C GLY A 121 2.83 0.39 -2.63
N GLY A 122 3.58 -0.29 -3.48
CA GLY A 122 3.07 -0.82 -4.75
C GLY A 122 3.19 0.17 -5.91
N ALA A 123 2.63 -0.24 -7.05
CA ALA A 123 2.74 0.46 -8.33
C ALA A 123 1.57 1.41 -8.62
N GLY A 124 0.50 1.37 -7.81
CA GLY A 124 -0.79 2.03 -8.07
C GLY A 124 -0.76 3.54 -8.36
N SER A 125 0.30 4.24 -7.95
CA SER A 125 0.47 5.70 -8.08
C SER A 125 1.75 6.14 -8.81
N GLY A 126 2.61 5.19 -9.20
CA GLY A 126 3.88 5.48 -9.91
C GLY A 126 4.96 6.12 -9.04
N GLN A 127 4.98 5.84 -7.73
CA GLN A 127 5.87 6.48 -6.75
C GLN A 127 7.36 6.20 -6.93
N GLN A 128 7.75 5.18 -7.71
CA GLN A 128 9.16 4.95 -8.05
C GLN A 128 9.82 6.18 -8.75
N ARG A 129 9.01 7.14 -9.23
CA ARG A 129 9.47 8.41 -9.79
C ARG A 129 9.89 9.45 -8.76
N PHE A 130 9.44 9.32 -7.50
CA PHE A 130 9.63 10.31 -6.44
C PHE A 130 10.48 9.76 -5.29
N ALA A 131 10.97 10.65 -4.44
CA ALA A 131 11.63 10.28 -3.20
C ALA A 131 10.65 9.54 -2.26
N PRO A 132 11.15 8.64 -1.39
CA PRO A 132 12.53 8.15 -1.34
C PRO A 132 12.82 7.06 -2.39
N LEU A 133 11.78 6.48 -3.01
CA LEU A 133 11.90 5.29 -3.85
C LEU A 133 12.79 5.51 -5.07
N ASN A 134 12.79 6.70 -5.67
CA ASN A 134 13.63 7.02 -6.82
C ASN A 134 15.14 6.97 -6.51
N SER A 135 15.52 6.89 -5.23
CA SER A 135 16.89 6.97 -4.73
C SER A 135 17.26 5.87 -3.74
N TRP A 136 16.37 4.91 -3.49
CA TRP A 136 16.70 3.70 -2.73
C TRP A 136 17.88 2.95 -3.38
N PRO A 137 18.82 2.40 -2.59
CA PRO A 137 19.94 1.61 -3.12
C PRO A 137 19.48 0.48 -4.06
N ASP A 138 18.43 -0.23 -3.69
CA ASP A 138 17.90 -1.33 -4.50
C ASP A 138 17.21 -0.86 -5.79
N ASN A 139 16.89 0.42 -5.91
CA ASN A 139 16.43 1.05 -7.15
C ASN A 139 17.56 1.65 -7.99
N GLY A 140 18.82 1.32 -7.66
CA GLY A 140 20.00 1.72 -8.41
C GLY A 140 19.83 1.55 -9.91
N ASN A 141 20.17 2.61 -10.65
CA ASN A 141 20.04 2.74 -12.10
C ASN A 141 18.62 2.69 -12.69
N LEU A 142 17.55 2.46 -11.91
CA LEU A 142 16.18 2.46 -12.47
C LEU A 142 15.71 3.84 -12.94
N ASP A 143 16.41 4.91 -12.55
CA ASP A 143 16.28 6.23 -13.19
C ASP A 143 16.58 6.18 -14.70
N LYS A 144 17.54 5.35 -15.13
CA LYS A 144 17.85 5.08 -16.54
C LYS A 144 16.70 4.34 -17.21
N ALA A 145 16.17 3.29 -16.58
CA ALA A 145 15.02 2.52 -17.08
C ALA A 145 13.81 3.41 -17.35
N ARG A 146 13.43 4.25 -16.37
CA ARG A 146 12.32 5.20 -16.53
C ARG A 146 12.58 6.21 -17.65
N ARG A 147 13.81 6.70 -17.80
CA ARG A 147 14.16 7.64 -18.87
C ARG A 147 14.08 7.01 -20.26
N LEU A 148 14.43 5.72 -20.41
CA LEU A 148 14.28 5.00 -21.69
C LEU A 148 12.82 4.99 -22.18
N LEU A 149 11.85 4.96 -21.27
CA LEU A 149 10.42 4.95 -21.58
C LEU A 149 9.83 6.35 -21.84
N TRP A 150 10.59 7.43 -21.66
CA TRP A 150 10.12 8.80 -21.89
C TRP A 150 9.56 9.03 -23.30
N PRO A 151 10.16 8.53 -24.40
CA PRO A 151 9.58 8.70 -25.73
C PRO A 151 8.16 8.15 -25.86
N VAL A 152 7.86 7.01 -25.21
CA VAL A 152 6.51 6.42 -25.16
C VAL A 152 5.58 7.33 -24.37
N LYS A 153 5.95 7.69 -23.13
CA LYS A 153 5.15 8.61 -22.30
C LYS A 153 4.86 9.93 -23.03
N LYS A 154 5.87 10.50 -23.69
CA LYS A 154 5.77 11.75 -24.47
C LYS A 154 4.77 11.62 -25.62
N LYS A 155 4.78 10.49 -26.34
CA LYS A 155 3.89 10.23 -27.48
C LYS A 155 2.42 10.11 -27.05
N TYR A 156 2.16 9.40 -25.94
CA TYR A 156 0.78 9.11 -25.48
C TYR A 156 0.24 10.10 -24.44
N GLY A 157 1.09 10.97 -23.90
CA GLY A 157 0.67 12.11 -23.09
C GLY A 157 -0.15 11.70 -21.86
N LYS A 158 -1.24 12.44 -21.59
CA LYS A 158 -2.10 12.24 -20.41
C LYS A 158 -2.95 10.96 -20.47
N SER A 159 -3.12 10.36 -21.64
CA SER A 159 -3.92 9.14 -21.79
C SER A 159 -3.20 7.90 -21.25
N LEU A 160 -1.88 7.96 -21.08
CA LEU A 160 -1.07 6.91 -20.47
C LEU A 160 -0.33 7.48 -19.25
N SER A 161 -0.72 7.07 -18.04
CA SER A 161 0.00 7.45 -16.83
C SER A 161 1.39 6.80 -16.79
N TRP A 162 2.31 7.37 -16.02
CA TRP A 162 3.55 6.68 -15.73
C TRP A 162 3.31 5.40 -14.95
N ALA A 163 2.42 5.43 -13.95
CA ALA A 163 2.08 4.25 -13.16
C ALA A 163 1.69 3.04 -14.05
N ASP A 164 0.83 3.25 -15.04
CA ASP A 164 0.45 2.21 -16.00
C ASP A 164 1.59 1.84 -16.96
N LEU A 165 2.36 2.82 -17.45
CA LEU A 165 3.48 2.58 -18.37
C LEU A 165 4.60 1.75 -17.74
N LEU A 166 4.93 1.98 -16.46
CA LEU A 166 5.99 1.22 -15.78
C LEU A 166 5.65 -0.28 -15.73
N ILE A 167 4.40 -0.61 -15.47
CA ILE A 167 3.93 -2.00 -15.41
C ILE A 167 3.75 -2.60 -16.81
N LEU A 168 3.10 -1.86 -17.72
CA LEU A 168 2.89 -2.33 -19.10
C LEU A 168 4.22 -2.64 -19.78
N ALA A 169 5.26 -1.84 -19.52
CA ALA A 169 6.58 -2.07 -20.07
C ALA A 169 7.20 -3.38 -19.58
N GLY A 170 6.98 -3.76 -18.31
CA GLY A 170 7.38 -5.07 -17.78
C GLY A 170 6.65 -6.23 -18.45
N ASN A 171 5.33 -6.11 -18.68
CA ASN A 171 4.57 -7.11 -19.43
C ASN A 171 5.07 -7.27 -20.87
N VAL A 172 5.25 -6.15 -21.59
CA VAL A 172 5.77 -6.17 -22.97
C VAL A 172 7.19 -6.75 -23.02
N ALA A 173 8.02 -6.50 -22.01
CA ALA A 173 9.34 -7.09 -21.91
C ALA A 173 9.28 -8.62 -21.81
N LEU A 174 8.44 -9.16 -20.92
CA LEU A 174 8.20 -10.60 -20.82
C LEU A 174 7.71 -11.20 -22.14
N GLU A 175 6.69 -10.58 -22.76
CA GLU A 175 6.11 -11.03 -24.02
C GLU A 175 7.13 -11.03 -25.17
N SER A 176 7.93 -9.96 -25.29
CA SER A 176 8.96 -9.83 -26.32
C SER A 176 10.07 -10.87 -26.22
N MET A 177 10.27 -11.44 -25.04
CA MET A 177 11.26 -12.49 -24.76
C MET A 177 10.64 -13.90 -24.72
N GLY A 178 9.38 -14.05 -25.13
CA GLY A 178 8.73 -15.35 -25.33
C GLY A 178 7.91 -15.87 -24.15
N PHE A 179 7.64 -15.05 -23.14
CA PHE A 179 6.73 -15.41 -22.04
C PHE A 179 5.31 -14.89 -22.27
N GLU A 180 4.31 -15.77 -22.18
CA GLU A 180 2.90 -15.37 -22.25
C GLU A 180 2.42 -14.89 -20.87
N THR A 181 2.08 -13.60 -20.75
CA THR A 181 1.54 -13.06 -19.50
C THR A 181 0.08 -13.43 -19.32
N PHE A 182 -0.39 -13.48 -18.07
CA PHE A 182 -1.81 -13.78 -17.77
C PHE A 182 -2.77 -12.70 -18.32
N GLY A 183 -2.27 -11.47 -18.46
CA GLY A 183 -2.98 -10.30 -18.98
C GLY A 183 -2.47 -9.00 -18.36
N TYR A 184 -3.18 -7.91 -18.63
CA TYR A 184 -2.84 -6.57 -18.15
C TYR A 184 -4.09 -5.70 -17.98
N ALA A 185 -4.11 -4.92 -16.90
CA ALA A 185 -5.07 -3.84 -16.70
C ALA A 185 -4.37 -2.49 -16.47
N GLY A 186 -4.87 -1.45 -17.16
CA GLY A 186 -4.61 -0.06 -16.84
C GLY A 186 -5.63 0.50 -15.85
N GLY A 187 -5.48 1.77 -15.47
CA GLY A 187 -6.35 2.48 -14.52
C GLY A 187 -5.63 3.09 -13.32
N ARG A 188 -4.28 3.04 -13.30
CA ARG A 188 -3.46 3.68 -12.26
C ARG A 188 -3.30 5.16 -12.56
N VAL A 189 -3.71 6.02 -11.64
CA VAL A 189 -3.60 7.48 -11.79
C VAL A 189 -2.25 7.93 -11.24
N ASP A 190 -1.56 8.82 -11.98
CA ASP A 190 -0.27 9.35 -11.53
C ASP A 190 -0.39 10.19 -10.25
N ALA A 191 0.54 9.98 -9.31
CA ALA A 191 0.83 10.93 -8.26
C ALA A 191 1.70 12.09 -8.76
N TRP A 192 1.59 13.22 -8.07
CA TRP A 192 2.33 14.47 -8.34
C TRP A 192 3.24 14.92 -7.20
N GLU A 193 3.27 14.18 -6.09
CA GLU A 193 4.18 14.40 -4.96
C GLU A 193 4.62 13.07 -4.35
N ALA A 194 5.74 13.12 -3.61
CA ALA A 194 6.25 12.00 -2.83
C ALA A 194 5.27 11.63 -1.70
N GLU A 195 5.14 10.34 -1.42
CA GLU A 195 4.41 9.86 -0.25
C GLU A 195 5.19 10.12 1.05
N GLU A 196 4.63 10.98 1.92
CA GLU A 196 5.17 11.25 3.27
C GLU A 196 4.49 10.43 4.38
N ASP A 197 3.59 9.52 4.03
CA ASP A 197 2.79 8.74 4.97
C ASP A 197 3.19 7.27 5.09
N VAL A 198 4.16 6.82 4.29
CA VAL A 198 4.63 5.45 4.36
C VAL A 198 5.75 5.37 5.38
N TYR A 199 5.50 4.65 6.48
CA TYR A 199 6.54 4.28 7.42
C TYR A 199 7.39 3.14 6.84
N TRP A 200 8.52 3.51 6.23
CA TRP A 200 9.49 2.59 5.61
C TRP A 200 10.44 1.91 6.61
N GLY A 201 10.49 2.40 7.85
CA GLY A 201 11.33 1.87 8.92
C GLY A 201 11.91 2.96 9.82
N PRO A 202 12.46 2.59 10.98
CA PRO A 202 13.01 3.54 11.95
C PRO A 202 14.43 4.03 11.62
N GLU A 203 15.07 3.45 10.61
CA GLU A 203 16.49 3.66 10.33
C GLU A 203 16.77 5.07 9.83
N THR A 204 17.96 5.57 10.18
CA THR A 204 18.48 6.86 9.70
C THR A 204 19.59 6.71 8.67
N THR A 205 19.91 5.46 8.29
CA THR A 205 20.93 5.12 7.29
C THR A 205 20.36 4.12 6.28
N TRP A 206 20.86 4.18 5.05
CA TRP A 206 20.50 3.18 4.03
C TRP A 206 21.11 1.82 4.38
N LEU A 207 20.38 0.75 4.07
CA LEU A 207 20.73 -0.63 4.36
C LEU A 207 20.90 -0.94 5.87
N GLY A 208 20.45 -0.06 6.77
CA GLY A 208 20.30 -0.37 8.20
C GLY A 208 19.23 -1.43 8.46
N ASP A 209 19.38 -2.16 9.57
CA ASP A 209 18.52 -3.27 9.98
C ASP A 209 17.91 -3.09 11.39
N GLU A 210 17.81 -1.86 11.91
CA GLU A 210 17.24 -1.52 13.23
C GLU A 210 15.71 -1.74 13.36
N ARG A 211 15.18 -2.73 12.64
CA ARG A 211 13.78 -3.13 12.53
C ARG A 211 13.44 -4.50 13.10
N TYR A 212 14.42 -5.17 13.71
CA TYR A 212 14.25 -6.50 14.28
C TYR A 212 14.16 -6.46 15.80
N THR A 213 13.35 -7.37 16.36
CA THR A 213 13.33 -7.67 17.80
C THR A 213 13.42 -9.17 18.03
N GLY A 214 13.87 -9.60 19.20
CA GLY A 214 13.96 -11.02 19.56
C GLY A 214 14.77 -11.85 18.55
N ASP A 215 14.23 -13.00 18.16
CA ASP A 215 14.82 -13.89 17.14
C ASP A 215 14.37 -13.46 15.73
N ARG A 216 14.98 -12.39 15.20
CA ARG A 216 14.72 -11.81 13.86
C ARG A 216 13.23 -11.57 13.56
N GLN A 217 12.45 -11.15 14.56
CA GLN A 217 11.06 -10.74 14.35
C GLN A 217 11.03 -9.35 13.72
N LEU A 218 10.71 -9.30 12.42
CA LEU A 218 10.60 -8.07 11.66
C LEU A 218 9.44 -7.21 12.20
N GLU A 219 9.69 -5.92 12.43
CA GLU A 219 8.67 -4.98 12.87
C GLU A 219 7.50 -4.88 11.89
N SER A 220 6.26 -5.00 12.39
CA SER A 220 5.06 -4.67 11.61
C SER A 220 4.91 -3.13 11.57
N PRO A 221 4.57 -2.51 10.42
CA PRO A 221 4.07 -3.11 9.18
C PRO A 221 5.13 -3.34 8.07
N LEU A 222 6.43 -3.34 8.38
CA LEU A 222 7.50 -3.36 7.37
C LEU A 222 7.50 -4.64 6.53
N GLY A 223 7.81 -4.50 5.23
CA GLY A 223 7.84 -5.60 4.25
C GLY A 223 9.23 -5.99 3.77
N ALA A 224 10.30 -5.33 4.24
CA ALA A 224 11.67 -5.56 3.79
C ALA A 224 12.64 -5.71 4.96
N VAL A 225 13.76 -6.40 4.75
CA VAL A 225 14.76 -6.71 5.79
C VAL A 225 15.70 -5.56 6.16
N GLN A 226 15.88 -4.59 5.25
CA GLN A 226 16.76 -3.44 5.45
C GLN A 226 16.16 -2.20 4.80
N MET A 227 16.53 -1.02 5.29
CA MET A 227 16.05 0.25 4.73
C MET A 227 16.59 0.44 3.31
N GLY A 228 15.69 0.67 2.35
CA GLY A 228 16.07 0.88 0.95
C GLY A 228 16.20 -0.39 0.10
N LEU A 229 15.86 -1.56 0.64
CA LEU A 229 15.64 -2.80 -0.13
C LEU A 229 14.16 -3.01 -0.44
N ILE A 230 13.88 -3.71 -1.55
CA ILE A 230 12.51 -4.10 -1.89
C ILE A 230 12.02 -5.25 -0.97
N TYR A 231 12.79 -6.33 -0.85
CA TYR A 231 12.44 -7.50 -0.02
C TYR A 231 13.58 -7.89 0.92
N VAL A 232 14.60 -8.57 0.38
CA VAL A 232 15.68 -9.22 1.12
C VAL A 232 17.04 -8.78 0.61
N ASN A 233 18.08 -9.02 1.39
CA ASN A 233 19.45 -8.83 0.96
C ASN A 233 19.88 -10.00 0.04
N PRO A 234 20.32 -9.75 -1.21
CA PRO A 234 20.66 -10.79 -2.17
C PRO A 234 21.91 -11.60 -1.78
N GLU A 235 22.79 -11.05 -0.93
CA GLU A 235 23.95 -11.75 -0.38
C GLU A 235 23.58 -12.68 0.78
N GLY A 236 22.36 -12.58 1.31
CA GLY A 236 21.86 -13.26 2.51
C GLY A 236 21.77 -12.31 3.72
N PRO A 237 21.18 -12.75 4.85
CA PRO A 237 20.87 -11.87 5.99
C PRO A 237 22.09 -11.10 6.48
N ASN A 238 22.03 -9.78 6.42
CA ASN A 238 23.12 -8.87 6.79
C ASN A 238 24.45 -9.17 6.06
N GLY A 239 24.37 -9.64 4.80
CA GLY A 239 25.52 -10.01 3.98
C GLY A 239 26.12 -11.39 4.28
N ASN A 240 25.52 -12.17 5.18
CA ASN A 240 25.94 -13.54 5.46
C ASN A 240 25.40 -14.51 4.39
N PRO A 241 26.27 -15.18 3.59
CA PRO A 241 25.86 -16.05 2.49
C PRO A 241 25.35 -17.41 2.95
N ASP A 242 24.27 -17.41 3.73
CA ASP A 242 23.53 -18.59 4.17
C ASP A 242 22.17 -18.69 3.44
N PRO A 243 22.02 -19.61 2.48
CA PRO A 243 20.78 -19.80 1.74
C PRO A 243 19.58 -20.19 2.59
N LEU A 244 19.77 -20.92 3.70
CA LEU A 244 18.67 -21.34 4.58
C LEU A 244 18.20 -20.16 5.45
N ALA A 245 19.14 -19.34 5.92
CA ALA A 245 18.79 -18.12 6.64
C ALA A 245 18.08 -17.13 5.71
N ALA A 246 18.57 -16.97 4.47
CA ALA A 246 17.93 -16.14 3.45
C ALA A 246 16.50 -16.61 3.12
N ALA A 247 16.24 -17.93 3.09
CA ALA A 247 14.91 -18.47 2.82
C ALA A 247 13.86 -18.05 3.87
N ARG A 248 14.27 -17.89 5.14
CA ARG A 248 13.38 -17.39 6.21
C ARG A 248 12.98 -15.94 5.96
N ASP A 249 13.95 -15.10 5.62
CA ASP A 249 13.73 -13.68 5.31
C ASP A 249 12.89 -13.53 4.02
N ILE A 250 13.13 -14.36 2.99
CA ILE A 250 12.33 -14.41 1.77
C ILE A 250 10.87 -14.71 2.10
N ARG A 251 10.62 -15.81 2.83
CA ARG A 251 9.25 -16.21 3.17
C ARG A 251 8.51 -15.15 3.97
N GLU A 252 9.16 -14.56 4.97
CA GLU A 252 8.53 -13.55 5.81
C GLU A 252 8.20 -12.27 5.02
N THR A 253 9.13 -11.78 4.20
CA THR A 253 8.91 -10.56 3.41
C THR A 253 7.87 -10.77 2.32
N PHE A 254 7.93 -11.87 1.56
CA PHE A 254 6.94 -12.17 0.52
C PHE A 254 5.54 -12.37 1.08
N ARG A 255 5.40 -13.05 2.24
CA ARG A 255 4.11 -13.18 2.95
C ARG A 255 3.53 -11.82 3.32
N ARG A 256 4.36 -10.89 3.83
CA ARG A 256 3.94 -9.51 4.12
C ARG A 256 3.60 -8.70 2.88
N MET A 257 3.97 -9.20 1.71
CA MET A 257 3.58 -8.65 0.41
C MET A 257 2.49 -9.48 -0.27
N ALA A 258 1.75 -10.29 0.50
CA ALA A 258 0.65 -11.12 0.02
C ALA A 258 1.05 -12.21 -1.00
N MET A 259 2.30 -12.71 -0.95
CA MET A 259 2.75 -13.83 -1.77
C MET A 259 2.98 -15.07 -0.90
N ASN A 260 2.41 -16.20 -1.32
CA ASN A 260 2.66 -17.50 -0.69
C ASN A 260 3.96 -18.15 -1.21
N ASP A 261 4.29 -19.35 -0.72
CA ASP A 261 5.54 -20.03 -1.08
C ASP A 261 5.64 -20.38 -2.58
N GLU A 262 4.53 -20.82 -3.20
CA GLU A 262 4.50 -21.17 -4.63
C GLU A 262 4.67 -19.93 -5.52
N GLU A 263 3.93 -18.86 -5.20
CA GLU A 263 4.03 -17.56 -5.88
C GLU A 263 5.45 -16.97 -5.72
N THR A 264 6.06 -17.13 -4.54
CA THR A 264 7.42 -16.67 -4.26
C THR A 264 8.46 -17.36 -5.13
N VAL A 265 8.43 -18.71 -5.18
CA VAL A 265 9.34 -19.48 -6.05
C VAL A 265 9.13 -19.11 -7.51
N ALA A 266 7.86 -19.00 -7.95
CA ALA A 266 7.54 -18.65 -9.33
C ALA A 266 8.05 -17.26 -9.72
N LEU A 267 7.89 -16.26 -8.85
CA LEU A 267 8.34 -14.89 -9.10
C LEU A 267 9.85 -14.77 -9.15
N ILE A 268 10.57 -15.37 -8.19
CA ILE A 268 12.04 -15.29 -8.14
C ILE A 268 12.63 -16.01 -9.35
N ALA A 269 12.26 -17.27 -9.57
CA ALA A 269 12.79 -18.05 -10.68
C ALA A 269 12.37 -17.45 -12.04
N GLY A 270 11.12 -17.00 -12.18
CA GLY A 270 10.62 -16.43 -13.43
C GLY A 270 11.25 -15.09 -13.78
N GLY A 271 11.51 -14.25 -12.78
CA GLY A 271 12.28 -13.01 -12.95
C GLY A 271 13.74 -13.28 -13.31
N HIS A 272 14.39 -14.20 -12.60
CA HIS A 272 15.81 -14.53 -12.79
C HIS A 272 16.09 -15.47 -13.97
N THR A 273 15.07 -15.94 -14.70
CA THR A 273 15.24 -16.48 -16.06
C THR A 273 15.87 -15.44 -17.01
N PHE A 274 15.70 -14.14 -16.71
CA PHE A 274 16.11 -13.05 -17.56
C PHE A 274 17.27 -12.22 -16.99
N GLY A 275 18.13 -11.73 -17.87
CA GLY A 275 19.10 -10.68 -17.60
C GLY A 275 20.27 -11.08 -16.72
N LYS A 276 20.76 -10.08 -15.98
CA LYS A 276 21.96 -10.16 -15.16
C LYS A 276 21.96 -9.13 -14.03
N THR A 277 22.89 -9.28 -13.10
CA THR A 277 23.28 -8.26 -12.12
C THR A 277 24.49 -7.44 -12.62
N HIS A 278 24.79 -6.32 -11.95
CA HIS A 278 25.91 -5.43 -12.32
C HIS A 278 26.77 -5.03 -11.12
N GLY A 279 28.05 -5.37 -11.21
CA GLY A 279 29.06 -5.25 -10.17
C GLY A 279 30.46 -5.30 -10.77
N ALA A 280 30.66 -4.65 -11.93
CA ALA A 280 31.88 -4.72 -12.73
C ALA A 280 33.15 -4.22 -12.04
N GLY A 281 33.01 -3.43 -10.96
CA GLY A 281 34.13 -2.88 -10.19
C GLY A 281 33.71 -2.34 -8.83
N PRO A 282 34.64 -1.72 -8.07
CA PRO A 282 34.39 -1.27 -6.71
C PRO A 282 33.24 -0.25 -6.62
N ALA A 283 32.37 -0.40 -5.62
CA ALA A 283 31.18 0.45 -5.44
C ALA A 283 31.52 1.93 -5.17
N ASP A 284 32.72 2.23 -4.67
CA ASP A 284 33.21 3.60 -4.45
C ASP A 284 33.27 4.47 -5.73
N ASN A 285 33.19 3.84 -6.90
CA ASN A 285 33.09 4.55 -8.18
C ASN A 285 31.68 5.10 -8.47
N VAL A 286 30.66 4.67 -7.72
CA VAL A 286 29.26 5.07 -7.92
C VAL A 286 28.99 6.36 -7.15
N GLY A 287 28.60 7.41 -7.88
CA GLY A 287 28.25 8.70 -7.32
C GLY A 287 26.88 8.73 -6.61
N PRO A 288 26.44 9.91 -6.15
CA PRO A 288 25.21 10.05 -5.38
C PRO A 288 23.95 9.56 -6.12
N ALA A 289 22.97 9.08 -5.36
CA ALA A 289 21.62 8.75 -5.85
C ALA A 289 20.89 10.00 -6.38
N PRO A 290 19.79 9.87 -7.15
CA PRO A 290 19.14 10.99 -7.84
C PRO A 290 18.82 12.22 -6.97
N GLU A 291 18.28 12.04 -5.76
CA GLU A 291 17.94 13.17 -4.87
C GLU A 291 19.17 13.91 -4.30
N ALA A 292 20.34 13.28 -4.34
CA ALA A 292 21.62 13.87 -3.91
C ALA A 292 22.55 14.20 -5.09
N ALA A 293 22.09 13.98 -6.33
CA ALA A 293 22.90 14.19 -7.51
C ALA A 293 23.00 15.68 -7.87
N PRO A 294 24.11 16.14 -8.48
CA PRO A 294 24.23 17.49 -8.99
C PRO A 294 23.10 17.82 -10.00
N ILE A 295 22.63 19.08 -9.99
CA ILE A 295 21.48 19.53 -10.80
C ILE A 295 21.66 19.27 -12.32
N GLU A 296 22.90 19.30 -12.81
CA GLU A 296 23.23 18.99 -14.20
C GLU A 296 23.01 17.51 -14.58
N GLN A 297 22.78 16.61 -13.61
CA GLN A 297 22.35 15.23 -13.88
C GLN A 297 20.88 15.14 -14.29
N GLN A 298 20.10 16.21 -14.15
CA GLN A 298 18.71 16.28 -14.66
C GLN A 298 17.84 15.10 -14.22
N GLY A 299 17.89 14.78 -12.93
CA GLY A 299 17.12 13.68 -12.32
C GLY A 299 17.73 12.28 -12.50
N PHE A 300 18.92 12.17 -13.09
CA PHE A 300 19.72 10.94 -13.01
C PHE A 300 20.58 10.91 -11.74
N GLY A 301 20.93 9.72 -11.29
CA GLY A 301 21.87 9.46 -10.20
C GLY A 301 22.85 8.33 -10.52
N TRP A 302 23.60 7.92 -9.50
CA TRP A 302 24.55 6.79 -9.54
C TRP A 302 25.56 6.88 -10.68
N LYS A 303 26.02 8.11 -10.98
CA LYS A 303 27.02 8.32 -12.03
C LYS A 303 28.28 7.52 -11.68
N ASN A 304 28.63 6.59 -12.55
CA ASN A 304 29.73 5.65 -12.31
C ASN A 304 31.02 6.16 -12.99
N ALA A 305 32.11 6.22 -12.22
CA ALA A 305 33.44 6.60 -12.69
C ALA A 305 34.33 5.42 -13.13
N PHE A 306 33.88 4.18 -12.94
CA PHE A 306 34.61 2.98 -13.33
C PHE A 306 34.52 2.75 -14.84
N GLY A 307 35.66 2.64 -15.51
CA GLY A 307 35.71 2.42 -16.97
C GLY A 307 34.91 3.47 -17.74
N THR A 308 33.95 3.02 -18.55
CA THR A 308 33.00 3.87 -19.28
C THR A 308 31.77 4.30 -18.46
N GLY A 309 31.59 3.72 -17.27
CA GLY A 309 30.47 3.97 -16.35
C GLY A 309 29.15 3.30 -16.73
N LYS A 310 29.11 2.49 -17.80
CA LYS A 310 27.90 1.89 -18.38
C LYS A 310 28.24 0.63 -19.17
N GLY A 311 27.23 -0.11 -19.62
CA GLY A 311 27.43 -1.37 -20.36
C GLY A 311 28.25 -2.36 -19.54
N GLY A 312 29.35 -2.89 -20.12
CA GLY A 312 30.22 -3.86 -19.45
C GLY A 312 30.90 -3.34 -18.17
N ASP A 313 30.94 -2.02 -17.97
CA ASP A 313 31.48 -1.39 -16.77
C ASP A 313 30.40 -0.95 -15.76
N ALA A 314 29.13 -1.33 -15.99
CA ALA A 314 28.03 -0.93 -15.12
C ALA A 314 28.15 -1.50 -13.70
N ILE A 315 27.72 -0.70 -12.71
CA ILE A 315 27.65 -1.09 -11.30
C ILE A 315 26.27 -0.68 -10.80
N THR A 316 25.52 -1.64 -10.25
CA THR A 316 24.18 -1.45 -9.68
C THR A 316 24.13 -2.02 -8.27
N SER A 317 24.12 -3.35 -8.13
CA SER A 317 24.03 -4.04 -6.83
C SER A 317 25.39 -4.43 -6.25
N GLY A 318 26.45 -4.39 -7.06
CA GLY A 318 27.76 -4.93 -6.69
C GLY A 318 27.88 -6.44 -6.97
N LEU A 319 26.79 -7.14 -7.23
CA LEU A 319 26.81 -8.52 -7.74
C LEU A 319 27.06 -8.52 -9.24
N GLU A 320 27.84 -9.47 -9.75
CA GLU A 320 28.19 -9.59 -11.17
C GLU A 320 27.99 -11.03 -11.60
N GLY A 321 26.76 -11.32 -12.04
CA GLY A 321 26.32 -12.66 -12.37
C GLY A 321 25.18 -12.67 -13.39
N ILE A 322 25.18 -13.71 -14.22
CA ILE A 322 24.17 -14.00 -15.24
C ILE A 322 23.62 -15.40 -14.93
N TRP A 323 22.30 -15.54 -14.81
CA TRP A 323 21.68 -16.79 -14.35
C TRP A 323 21.62 -17.87 -15.43
N THR A 324 21.23 -17.48 -16.65
CA THR A 324 20.86 -18.41 -17.73
C THR A 324 21.81 -18.32 -18.93
N ASN A 325 21.80 -19.35 -19.77
CA ASN A 325 22.56 -19.33 -21.03
C ASN A 325 21.89 -18.45 -22.11
N THR A 326 20.65 -18.04 -21.86
CA THR A 326 19.73 -17.38 -22.79
C THR A 326 19.02 -16.21 -22.09
N PRO A 327 19.75 -15.16 -21.65
CA PRO A 327 19.23 -14.16 -20.72
C PRO A 327 18.09 -13.27 -21.24
N ILE A 328 17.73 -13.41 -22.51
CA ILE A 328 16.68 -12.65 -23.19
C ILE A 328 15.62 -13.56 -23.82
N THR A 329 15.51 -14.80 -23.31
CA THR A 329 14.54 -15.80 -23.77
C THR A 329 13.90 -16.47 -22.58
N TRP A 330 12.58 -16.62 -22.59
CA TRP A 330 11.88 -17.46 -21.64
C TRP A 330 12.17 -18.93 -21.88
N ASP A 331 12.72 -19.60 -20.88
CA ASP A 331 12.89 -21.04 -20.83
C ASP A 331 13.00 -21.50 -19.37
N ASN A 332 13.32 -22.79 -19.17
CA ASN A 332 13.44 -23.38 -17.84
C ASN A 332 14.89 -23.48 -17.34
N SER A 333 15.83 -22.82 -18.04
CA SER A 333 17.27 -23.02 -17.80
C SER A 333 17.72 -22.53 -16.43
N PHE A 334 17.01 -21.58 -15.80
CA PHE A 334 17.25 -21.18 -14.41
C PHE A 334 17.26 -22.39 -13.47
N PHE A 335 16.21 -23.21 -13.50
CA PHE A 335 16.12 -24.40 -12.65
C PHE A 335 17.09 -25.51 -13.09
N GLU A 336 17.28 -25.70 -14.40
CA GLU A 336 18.25 -26.67 -14.93
C GLU A 336 19.67 -26.37 -14.43
N ILE A 337 20.06 -25.10 -14.41
CA ILE A 337 21.35 -24.62 -13.91
C ILE A 337 21.40 -24.74 -12.39
N LEU A 338 20.37 -24.27 -11.67
CA LEU A 338 20.29 -24.30 -10.20
C LEU A 338 20.52 -25.71 -9.65
N PHE A 339 19.89 -26.72 -10.25
CA PHE A 339 19.99 -28.12 -9.84
C PHE A 339 21.07 -28.92 -10.57
N GLY A 340 21.54 -28.46 -11.73
CA GLY A 340 22.51 -29.17 -12.56
C GLY A 340 23.97 -29.00 -12.13
N TYR A 341 24.27 -27.99 -11.33
CA TYR A 341 25.62 -27.73 -10.81
C TYR A 341 25.69 -27.85 -9.30
N GLU A 342 26.86 -28.18 -8.78
CA GLU A 342 27.21 -27.89 -7.39
C GLU A 342 27.79 -26.48 -7.30
N TRP A 343 27.59 -25.78 -6.18
CA TRP A 343 27.86 -24.35 -6.05
C TRP A 343 29.00 -24.08 -5.07
N GLU A 344 29.92 -23.18 -5.44
CA GLU A 344 30.96 -22.66 -4.56
C GLU A 344 30.85 -21.13 -4.42
N LEU A 345 31.03 -20.64 -3.20
CA LEU A 345 31.01 -19.22 -2.87
C LEU A 345 32.25 -18.52 -3.45
N PHE A 346 32.06 -17.37 -4.07
CA PHE A 346 33.13 -16.47 -4.50
C PHE A 346 32.71 -15.00 -4.35
N LYS A 347 33.65 -14.10 -4.61
CA LYS A 347 33.40 -12.65 -4.58
C LYS A 347 33.31 -12.08 -5.99
N SER A 348 32.34 -11.19 -6.22
CA SER A 348 32.25 -10.39 -7.44
C SER A 348 33.45 -9.44 -7.60
N PRO A 349 33.65 -8.80 -8.77
CA PRO A 349 34.64 -7.74 -8.92
C PRO A 349 34.44 -6.55 -7.95
N ALA A 350 33.22 -6.31 -7.47
CA ALA A 350 32.92 -5.31 -6.45
C ALA A 350 33.10 -5.82 -5.00
N GLY A 351 33.35 -7.12 -4.80
CA GLY A 351 33.54 -7.72 -3.48
C GLY A 351 32.29 -8.33 -2.84
N ALA A 352 31.16 -8.40 -3.55
CA ALA A 352 29.91 -8.99 -3.05
C ALA A 352 29.93 -10.53 -3.09
N ASN A 353 29.25 -11.18 -2.14
CA ASN A 353 29.10 -12.63 -2.06
C ASN A 353 28.15 -13.16 -3.14
N GLN A 354 28.62 -14.12 -3.93
CA GLN A 354 27.83 -14.79 -4.97
C GLN A 354 28.36 -16.19 -5.24
N TRP A 355 27.64 -16.97 -6.03
CA TRP A 355 27.90 -18.40 -6.20
C TRP A 355 28.14 -18.76 -7.66
N ARG A 356 29.17 -19.57 -7.91
CA ARG A 356 29.47 -20.11 -9.24
C ARG A 356 29.48 -21.64 -9.22
N PRO A 357 29.34 -22.31 -10.38
CA PRO A 357 29.51 -23.75 -10.45
C PRO A 357 30.90 -24.18 -9.96
N ALA A 358 30.93 -25.17 -9.09
CA ALA A 358 32.14 -25.70 -8.49
C ALA A 358 33.07 -26.33 -9.54
N GLY A 359 34.38 -26.23 -9.30
CA GLY A 359 35.39 -26.87 -10.15
C GLY A 359 35.48 -26.32 -11.59
N GLY A 360 34.97 -25.11 -11.83
CA GLY A 360 34.99 -24.48 -13.16
C GLY A 360 33.95 -25.03 -14.13
N ALA A 361 32.94 -25.74 -13.64
CA ALA A 361 31.81 -26.18 -14.47
C ALA A 361 31.07 -24.98 -15.08
N GLY A 362 30.37 -25.20 -16.20
CA GLY A 362 29.62 -24.14 -16.89
C GLY A 362 30.48 -23.04 -17.53
N ALA A 363 31.82 -23.11 -17.47
CA ALA A 363 32.67 -22.11 -18.10
C ALA A 363 32.40 -22.03 -19.62
N GLY A 364 32.11 -20.82 -20.09
CA GLY A 364 31.87 -20.53 -21.51
C GLY A 364 30.47 -20.90 -22.02
N THR A 365 29.53 -21.21 -21.14
CA THR A 365 28.14 -21.51 -21.55
C THR A 365 27.27 -20.26 -21.67
N VAL A 366 27.63 -19.19 -20.97
CA VAL A 366 26.85 -17.95 -20.92
C VAL A 366 27.51 -16.88 -21.80
N PRO A 367 26.79 -16.23 -22.74
CA PRO A 367 27.35 -15.17 -23.57
C PRO A 367 27.66 -13.91 -22.74
N ASP A 368 28.67 -13.15 -23.15
CA ASP A 368 28.89 -11.79 -22.61
C ASP A 368 27.85 -10.80 -23.17
N PRO A 369 27.36 -9.84 -22.35
CA PRO A 369 26.32 -8.89 -22.78
C PRO A 369 26.75 -7.90 -23.87
N HIS A 370 28.05 -7.67 -24.07
CA HIS A 370 28.56 -6.65 -24.99
C HIS A 370 29.71 -7.10 -25.90
N ASP A 371 30.37 -8.20 -25.58
CA ASP A 371 31.53 -8.71 -26.32
C ASP A 371 31.30 -10.15 -26.81
N PRO A 372 30.92 -10.39 -28.07
CA PRO A 372 30.62 -11.73 -28.58
C PRO A 372 31.83 -12.67 -28.61
N SER A 373 33.05 -12.17 -28.36
CA SER A 373 34.25 -13.00 -28.22
C SER A 373 34.47 -13.52 -26.80
N LYS A 374 33.69 -13.06 -25.83
CA LYS A 374 33.75 -13.45 -24.42
C LYS A 374 32.54 -14.30 -24.04
N SER A 375 32.76 -15.10 -23.01
CA SER A 375 31.76 -15.98 -22.43
C SER A 375 32.08 -16.23 -20.97
N HIS A 376 31.05 -16.50 -20.17
CA HIS A 376 31.09 -16.62 -18.72
C HIS A 376 30.57 -17.99 -18.25
N ALA A 377 30.71 -18.25 -16.97
CA ALA A 377 29.95 -19.29 -16.28
C ALA A 377 28.66 -18.69 -15.71
N PRO A 378 27.58 -19.49 -15.55
CA PRO A 378 26.40 -19.01 -14.86
C PRO A 378 26.73 -18.69 -13.40
N THR A 379 25.95 -17.81 -12.80
CA THR A 379 26.12 -17.37 -11.41
C THR A 379 24.76 -17.34 -10.71
N MET A 380 24.75 -17.68 -9.43
CA MET A 380 23.56 -17.61 -8.57
C MET A 380 23.82 -16.70 -7.38
N LEU A 381 22.75 -16.09 -6.87
CA LEU A 381 22.75 -15.33 -5.63
C LEU A 381 22.54 -16.28 -4.44
N THR A 382 22.85 -15.81 -3.22
CA THR A 382 22.52 -16.59 -2.01
C THR A 382 21.02 -16.85 -1.93
N THR A 383 20.20 -15.89 -2.34
CA THR A 383 18.73 -15.99 -2.37
C THR A 383 18.21 -16.95 -3.44
N ASP A 384 18.94 -17.17 -4.54
CA ASP A 384 18.56 -18.18 -5.54
C ASP A 384 18.77 -19.59 -5.00
N LEU A 385 19.89 -19.79 -4.31
CA LEU A 385 20.20 -21.06 -3.66
C LEU A 385 19.19 -21.42 -2.57
N SER A 386 18.52 -20.44 -1.97
CA SER A 386 17.40 -20.69 -1.04
C SER A 386 16.30 -21.55 -1.67
N LEU A 387 16.04 -21.38 -2.98
CA LEU A 387 15.02 -22.15 -3.70
C LEU A 387 15.38 -23.64 -3.83
N ARG A 388 16.68 -23.97 -3.73
CA ARG A 388 17.19 -25.34 -3.76
C ARG A 388 17.41 -25.94 -2.39
N PHE A 389 17.79 -25.15 -1.38
CA PHE A 389 18.20 -25.69 -0.08
C PHE A 389 17.10 -25.67 0.97
N ASP A 390 16.14 -24.75 0.89
CA ASP A 390 15.04 -24.68 1.84
C ASP A 390 14.05 -25.86 1.64
N PRO A 391 13.66 -26.57 2.71
CA PRO A 391 12.83 -27.77 2.61
C PRO A 391 11.38 -27.52 2.13
N ILE A 392 10.93 -26.27 2.09
CA ILE A 392 9.61 -25.89 1.56
C ILE A 392 9.72 -25.43 0.10
N TYR A 393 10.75 -24.65 -0.25
CA TYR A 393 10.96 -24.20 -1.63
C TYR A 393 11.54 -25.28 -2.55
N GLU A 394 12.34 -26.21 -2.03
CA GLU A 394 12.99 -27.23 -2.85
C GLU A 394 11.99 -28.14 -3.58
N PRO A 395 10.94 -28.68 -2.93
CA PRO A 395 9.95 -29.51 -3.63
C PRO A 395 9.17 -28.74 -4.69
N ILE A 396 8.86 -27.47 -4.45
CA ILE A 396 8.19 -26.58 -5.42
C ILE A 396 9.10 -26.37 -6.64
N SER A 397 10.36 -26.03 -6.39
CA SER A 397 11.37 -25.80 -7.41
C SER A 397 11.65 -27.05 -8.26
N ARG A 398 11.73 -28.23 -7.64
CA ARG A 398 11.84 -29.51 -8.38
C ARG A 398 10.61 -29.80 -9.23
N ARG A 399 9.41 -29.52 -8.72
CA ARG A 399 8.17 -29.70 -9.48
C ARG A 399 8.16 -28.77 -10.69
N PHE A 400 8.53 -27.50 -10.55
CA PHE A 400 8.66 -26.55 -11.65
C PHE A 400 9.76 -26.93 -12.64
N LEU A 401 10.90 -27.45 -12.17
CA LEU A 401 11.93 -28.03 -13.03
C LEU A 401 11.37 -29.18 -13.90
N ALA A 402 10.62 -30.10 -13.28
CA ALA A 402 10.05 -31.25 -13.97
C ALA A 402 8.83 -30.91 -14.86
N ASN A 403 8.14 -29.81 -14.56
CA ASN A 403 6.90 -29.39 -15.22
C ASN A 403 6.96 -27.89 -15.58
N PRO A 404 7.68 -27.52 -16.66
CA PRO A 404 7.84 -26.11 -17.06
C PRO A 404 6.51 -25.40 -17.36
N GLY A 405 5.47 -26.14 -17.77
CA GLY A 405 4.13 -25.59 -17.99
C GLY A 405 3.45 -25.12 -16.69
N GLU A 406 3.61 -25.86 -15.59
CA GLU A 406 3.10 -25.43 -14.27
C GLU A 406 3.86 -24.21 -13.77
N PHE A 407 5.17 -24.16 -13.99
CA PHE A 407 5.98 -22.98 -13.67
C PHE A 407 5.52 -21.74 -14.44
N ALA A 408 5.30 -21.87 -15.75
CA ALA A 408 4.85 -20.77 -16.59
C ALA A 408 3.49 -20.22 -16.13
N ASP A 409 2.50 -21.08 -15.84
CA ASP A 409 1.19 -20.66 -15.33
C ASP A 409 1.30 -19.98 -13.94
N ALA A 410 2.07 -20.58 -13.03
CA ALA A 410 2.29 -20.01 -11.70
C ALA A 410 2.98 -18.63 -11.78
N PHE A 411 3.99 -18.48 -12.63
CA PHE A 411 4.66 -17.19 -12.81
C PHE A 411 3.74 -16.16 -13.48
N ALA A 412 2.94 -16.56 -14.47
CA ALA A 412 2.01 -15.65 -15.15
C ALA A 412 0.99 -15.06 -14.18
N ARG A 413 0.41 -15.92 -13.32
CA ARG A 413 -0.57 -15.54 -12.29
C ARG A 413 0.06 -14.71 -11.17
N ALA A 414 1.24 -15.11 -10.69
CA ALA A 414 1.94 -14.39 -9.63
C ALA A 414 2.43 -13.01 -10.11
N TRP A 415 2.91 -12.90 -11.36
CA TRP A 415 3.28 -11.63 -11.99
C TRP A 415 2.06 -10.70 -12.13
N PHE A 416 0.92 -11.23 -12.56
CA PHE A 416 -0.31 -10.45 -12.65
C PHE A 416 -0.76 -9.96 -11.27
N LYS A 417 -0.79 -10.84 -10.26
CA LYS A 417 -1.09 -10.49 -8.87
C LYS A 417 -0.13 -9.42 -8.35
N LEU A 418 1.17 -9.60 -8.50
CA LEU A 418 2.20 -8.63 -8.08
C LEU A 418 1.87 -7.24 -8.62
N THR A 419 1.62 -7.16 -9.93
CA THR A 419 1.49 -5.89 -10.63
C THR A 419 0.12 -5.25 -10.47
N HIS A 420 -0.89 -5.96 -9.93
CA HIS A 420 -2.28 -5.49 -9.82
C HIS A 420 -2.87 -5.55 -8.40
N ARG A 421 -2.16 -6.08 -7.40
CA ARG A 421 -2.64 -6.24 -6.01
C ARG A 421 -3.06 -4.94 -5.32
N ASP A 422 -2.57 -3.79 -5.78
CA ASP A 422 -2.91 -2.46 -5.26
C ASP A 422 -3.97 -1.71 -6.10
N MET A 423 -4.51 -2.37 -7.13
CA MET A 423 -5.54 -1.77 -7.98
C MET A 423 -6.96 -1.96 -7.45
N GLY A 424 -7.16 -2.66 -6.33
CA GLY A 424 -8.49 -2.97 -5.81
C GLY A 424 -9.32 -3.83 -6.76
N PRO A 425 -10.67 -3.68 -6.75
CA PRO A 425 -11.56 -4.60 -7.45
C PRO A 425 -11.50 -4.44 -8.98
N VAL A 426 -11.90 -5.50 -9.68
CA VAL A 426 -11.90 -5.60 -11.16
C VAL A 426 -12.68 -4.47 -11.83
N ALA A 427 -13.67 -3.86 -11.17
CA ALA A 427 -14.38 -2.68 -11.67
C ALA A 427 -13.45 -1.51 -12.05
N ARG A 428 -12.25 -1.44 -11.45
CA ARG A 428 -11.24 -0.42 -11.74
C ARG A 428 -10.33 -0.76 -12.93
N TYR A 429 -10.39 -1.97 -13.46
CA TYR A 429 -9.44 -2.49 -14.44
C TYR A 429 -9.85 -2.04 -15.84
N LEU A 430 -8.91 -1.43 -16.57
CA LEU A 430 -9.16 -0.88 -17.89
C LEU A 430 -8.32 -1.57 -18.96
N GLY A 431 -8.85 -1.63 -20.18
CA GLY A 431 -8.15 -2.11 -21.36
C GLY A 431 -8.63 -3.47 -21.86
N PRO A 432 -8.22 -3.86 -23.08
CA PRO A 432 -8.70 -5.07 -23.74
C PRO A 432 -8.04 -6.37 -23.24
N GLU A 433 -6.97 -6.28 -22.44
CA GLU A 433 -6.17 -7.44 -21.99
C GLU A 433 -6.46 -7.82 -20.53
N VAL A 434 -7.54 -7.31 -19.94
CA VAL A 434 -7.97 -7.69 -18.60
C VAL A 434 -8.37 -9.18 -18.62
N PRO A 435 -7.75 -10.03 -17.78
CA PRO A 435 -8.11 -11.44 -17.71
C PRO A 435 -9.60 -11.62 -17.37
N SER A 436 -10.26 -12.58 -18.03
CA SER A 436 -11.67 -12.89 -17.74
C SER A 436 -11.87 -13.71 -16.47
N GLU A 437 -10.82 -14.41 -16.03
CA GLU A 437 -10.84 -15.15 -14.76
C GLU A 437 -10.74 -14.16 -13.59
N VAL A 438 -11.69 -14.27 -12.67
CA VAL A 438 -11.73 -13.46 -11.45
C VAL A 438 -11.00 -14.20 -10.34
N LEU A 439 -10.00 -13.55 -9.75
CA LEU A 439 -9.09 -14.14 -8.78
C LEU A 439 -9.48 -13.73 -7.36
N LEU A 440 -9.31 -14.64 -6.40
CA LEU A 440 -9.75 -14.42 -5.01
C LEU A 440 -9.12 -13.17 -4.35
N TRP A 441 -7.84 -12.89 -4.64
CA TRP A 441 -7.13 -11.72 -4.08
C TRP A 441 -7.65 -10.37 -4.61
N GLN A 442 -8.53 -10.37 -5.61
CA GLN A 442 -9.21 -9.17 -6.12
C GLN A 442 -10.44 -8.80 -5.27
N ASP A 443 -10.69 -9.53 -4.18
CA ASP A 443 -11.84 -9.40 -3.29
C ASP A 443 -13.18 -9.34 -4.06
N PRO A 444 -13.49 -10.34 -4.91
CA PRO A 444 -14.58 -10.25 -5.85
C PRO A 444 -15.95 -10.07 -5.17
N VAL A 445 -16.86 -9.39 -5.86
CA VAL A 445 -18.26 -9.28 -5.45
C VAL A 445 -19.13 -9.72 -6.64
N PRO A 446 -20.26 -10.40 -6.40
CA PRO A 446 -21.11 -10.87 -7.49
C PRO A 446 -21.72 -9.69 -8.25
N ALA A 447 -22.01 -9.87 -9.54
CA ALA A 447 -22.69 -8.84 -10.32
C ALA A 447 -24.15 -8.67 -9.88
N VAL A 448 -24.71 -7.47 -10.07
CA VAL A 448 -26.14 -7.21 -9.87
C VAL A 448 -26.94 -7.98 -10.94
N THR A 449 -27.86 -8.86 -10.50
CA THR A 449 -28.69 -9.69 -11.39
C THR A 449 -30.19 -9.42 -11.28
N HIS A 450 -30.57 -8.40 -10.52
CA HIS A 450 -31.95 -8.01 -10.24
C HIS A 450 -32.15 -6.51 -10.49
N GLU A 451 -33.41 -6.08 -10.59
CA GLU A 451 -33.74 -4.66 -10.58
C GLU A 451 -33.34 -4.04 -9.23
N LEU A 452 -32.75 -2.84 -9.26
CA LEU A 452 -32.38 -2.10 -8.06
C LEU A 452 -33.60 -1.44 -7.41
N VAL A 453 -33.51 -1.22 -6.10
CA VAL A 453 -34.52 -0.44 -5.36
C VAL A 453 -34.60 0.99 -5.88
N ASP A 454 -35.82 1.53 -5.96
CA ASP A 454 -36.05 2.92 -6.32
C ASP A 454 -36.21 3.82 -5.07
N ALA A 455 -36.45 5.11 -5.29
CA ALA A 455 -36.58 6.08 -4.19
C ALA A 455 -37.74 5.77 -3.22
N ALA A 456 -38.85 5.20 -3.70
CA ALA A 456 -39.99 4.86 -2.85
C ALA A 456 -39.69 3.62 -2.00
N ASP A 457 -39.00 2.63 -2.58
CA ASP A 457 -38.50 1.48 -1.85
C ASP A 457 -37.50 1.88 -0.76
N VAL A 458 -36.54 2.75 -1.11
CA VAL A 458 -35.56 3.31 -0.17
C VAL A 458 -36.26 3.99 1.01
N ALA A 459 -37.25 4.86 0.76
CA ALA A 459 -38.01 5.52 1.83
C ALA A 459 -38.72 4.51 2.75
N ARG A 460 -39.41 3.52 2.18
CA ARG A 460 -40.10 2.46 2.93
C ARG A 460 -39.14 1.61 3.76
N LEU A 461 -37.98 1.25 3.20
CA LEU A 461 -36.96 0.47 3.91
C LEU A 461 -36.36 1.25 5.09
N LYS A 462 -36.10 2.56 4.94
CA LYS A 462 -35.67 3.42 6.05
C LYS A 462 -36.71 3.43 7.18
N GLU A 463 -37.99 3.57 6.86
CA GLU A 463 -39.07 3.51 7.86
C GLU A 463 -39.09 2.17 8.60
N GLN A 464 -38.96 1.05 7.88
CA GLN A 464 -38.92 -0.29 8.47
C GLN A 464 -37.71 -0.48 9.39
N VAL A 465 -36.53 -0.03 8.96
CA VAL A 465 -35.31 -0.06 9.77
C VAL A 465 -35.49 0.74 11.05
N LEU A 466 -36.01 1.97 10.98
CA LEU A 466 -36.22 2.81 12.15
C LEU A 466 -37.31 2.27 13.10
N ALA A 467 -38.25 1.48 12.58
CA ALA A 467 -39.28 0.79 13.36
C ALA A 467 -38.84 -0.57 13.94
N SER A 468 -37.65 -1.05 13.59
CA SER A 468 -37.15 -2.40 13.97
C SER A 468 -36.81 -2.57 15.45
N GLY A 469 -36.68 -1.46 16.19
CA GLY A 469 -36.21 -1.44 17.57
C GLY A 469 -34.69 -1.32 17.72
N LEU A 470 -33.94 -1.31 16.61
CA LEU A 470 -32.52 -0.97 16.61
C LEU A 470 -32.31 0.51 16.92
N THR A 471 -31.30 0.82 17.73
CA THR A 471 -30.97 2.20 18.11
C THR A 471 -30.17 2.91 17.02
N VAL A 472 -30.17 4.26 17.06
CA VAL A 472 -29.29 5.08 16.20
C VAL A 472 -27.83 4.62 16.31
N SER A 473 -27.35 4.43 17.54
CA SER A 473 -25.98 4.00 17.79
C SER A 473 -25.67 2.64 17.15
N GLN A 474 -26.57 1.65 17.27
CA GLN A 474 -26.39 0.34 16.65
C GLN A 474 -26.27 0.43 15.12
N LEU A 475 -27.18 1.17 14.49
CA LEU A 475 -27.22 1.32 13.03
C LEU A 475 -26.00 2.08 12.49
N VAL A 476 -25.62 3.17 13.14
CA VAL A 476 -24.43 3.97 12.78
C VAL A 476 -23.16 3.15 12.99
N SER A 477 -23.03 2.43 14.10
CA SER A 477 -21.83 1.65 14.41
C SER A 477 -21.64 0.48 13.44
N THR A 478 -22.71 -0.22 13.06
CA THR A 478 -22.64 -1.32 12.09
C THR A 478 -22.33 -0.83 10.67
N ALA A 479 -22.93 0.28 10.23
CA ALA A 479 -22.61 0.88 8.94
C ALA A 479 -21.14 1.38 8.90
N TRP A 480 -20.68 2.01 9.98
CA TRP A 480 -19.29 2.43 10.11
C TRP A 480 -18.32 1.24 10.11
N ALA A 481 -18.60 0.18 10.88
CA ALA A 481 -17.77 -1.03 10.93
C ALA A 481 -17.58 -1.66 9.54
N SER A 482 -18.65 -1.67 8.73
CA SER A 482 -18.62 -2.15 7.35
C SER A 482 -17.76 -1.26 6.45
N ALA A 483 -18.08 0.03 6.36
CA ALA A 483 -17.41 0.96 5.44
C ALA A 483 -15.96 1.28 5.85
N ALA A 484 -15.67 1.36 7.14
CA ALA A 484 -14.36 1.76 7.63
C ALA A 484 -13.28 0.72 7.34
N SER A 485 -13.61 -0.53 6.99
CA SER A 485 -12.60 -1.50 6.53
C SER A 485 -11.84 -1.04 5.28
N PHE A 486 -12.36 -0.05 4.54
CA PHE A 486 -11.70 0.53 3.38
C PHE A 486 -10.33 1.11 3.70
N ARG A 487 -9.39 0.96 2.75
CA ARG A 487 -8.13 1.70 2.74
C ARG A 487 -7.75 2.15 1.33
N GLY A 488 -7.39 3.42 1.21
CA GLY A 488 -7.14 4.11 -0.06
C GLY A 488 -5.82 3.75 -0.73
N GLY A 489 -4.88 3.11 -0.01
CA GLY A 489 -3.58 2.70 -0.56
C GLY A 489 -3.73 1.64 -1.66
N ASP A 490 -4.44 0.55 -1.35
CA ASP A 490 -4.66 -0.59 -2.27
C ASP A 490 -6.13 -0.76 -2.69
N LYS A 491 -7.01 0.12 -2.23
CA LYS A 491 -8.45 0.17 -2.56
C LYS A 491 -9.21 -1.09 -2.14
N ARG A 492 -8.74 -1.77 -1.08
CA ARG A 492 -9.42 -2.92 -0.47
C ARG A 492 -10.36 -2.50 0.66
N GLY A 493 -11.27 -3.40 1.02
CA GLY A 493 -12.29 -3.18 2.04
C GLY A 493 -13.43 -2.26 1.56
N GLY A 494 -14.25 -1.82 2.51
CA GLY A 494 -15.48 -1.07 2.25
C GLY A 494 -16.75 -1.87 2.54
N ALA A 495 -17.90 -1.25 2.28
CA ALA A 495 -19.21 -1.83 2.59
C ALA A 495 -19.76 -2.76 1.50
N ASN A 496 -19.29 -2.64 0.25
CA ASN A 496 -19.66 -3.50 -0.86
C ASN A 496 -19.14 -4.92 -0.62
N GLY A 497 -19.94 -5.92 -0.98
CA GLY A 497 -19.73 -7.31 -0.58
C GLY A 497 -20.36 -7.64 0.77
N GLY A 498 -20.70 -6.65 1.61
CA GLY A 498 -21.29 -6.88 2.93
C GLY A 498 -20.40 -7.74 3.84
N ARG A 499 -19.08 -7.69 3.66
CA ARG A 499 -18.11 -8.62 4.26
C ARG A 499 -18.03 -8.55 5.78
N VAL A 500 -18.57 -7.50 6.40
CA VAL A 500 -18.71 -7.38 7.85
C VAL A 500 -19.48 -8.55 8.48
N ARG A 501 -20.31 -9.26 7.71
CA ARG A 501 -21.04 -10.46 8.17
C ARG A 501 -20.26 -11.78 8.02
N LEU A 502 -19.13 -11.76 7.32
CA LEU A 502 -18.33 -12.93 6.98
C LEU A 502 -17.07 -12.99 7.84
N GLU A 503 -16.47 -14.18 7.90
CA GLU A 503 -15.15 -14.33 8.52
C GLU A 503 -14.07 -13.66 7.66
N PRO A 504 -13.12 -12.94 8.27
CA PRO A 504 -12.92 -12.78 9.73
C PRO A 504 -13.61 -11.55 10.33
N GLN A 505 -14.25 -10.68 9.53
CA GLN A 505 -14.70 -9.35 10.00
C GLN A 505 -15.81 -9.42 11.05
N ASN A 506 -16.69 -10.41 10.95
CA ASN A 506 -17.74 -10.67 11.94
C ASN A 506 -17.18 -11.04 13.33
N GLY A 507 -15.93 -11.52 13.40
CA GLY A 507 -15.23 -11.91 14.62
C GLY A 507 -14.22 -10.89 15.15
N TRP A 508 -13.97 -9.79 14.43
CA TRP A 508 -13.03 -8.75 14.86
C TRP A 508 -13.47 -8.08 16.16
N GLU A 509 -12.53 -7.89 17.10
CA GLU A 509 -12.86 -7.29 18.40
C GLU A 509 -13.45 -5.88 18.22
N VAL A 510 -12.86 -5.09 17.32
CA VAL A 510 -13.28 -3.71 17.06
C VAL A 510 -14.73 -3.60 16.55
N ASN A 511 -15.31 -4.68 16.04
CA ASN A 511 -16.65 -4.71 15.48
C ASN A 511 -17.74 -5.13 16.49
N ASP A 512 -17.39 -5.37 17.76
CA ASP A 512 -18.33 -5.82 18.81
C ASP A 512 -19.19 -7.03 18.34
N PRO A 513 -18.59 -8.22 18.12
CA PRO A 513 -19.23 -9.36 17.43
C PRO A 513 -20.64 -9.71 17.93
N ASP A 514 -20.85 -9.69 19.26
CA ASP A 514 -22.15 -9.98 19.87
C ASP A 514 -23.23 -8.96 19.48
N GLN A 515 -22.88 -7.66 19.48
CA GLN A 515 -23.80 -6.60 19.08
C GLN A 515 -24.02 -6.62 17.57
N LEU A 516 -22.95 -6.81 16.79
CA LEU A 516 -23.00 -6.90 15.35
C LEU A 516 -23.95 -8.03 14.90
N ALA A 517 -23.85 -9.21 15.50
CA ALA A 517 -24.70 -10.35 15.17
C ALA A 517 -26.20 -10.07 15.40
N ILE A 518 -26.55 -9.27 16.42
CA ILE A 518 -27.94 -8.85 16.66
C ILE A 518 -28.42 -7.93 15.54
N VAL A 519 -27.63 -6.92 15.19
CA VAL A 519 -27.98 -5.95 14.14
C VAL A 519 -28.13 -6.64 12.78
N LEU A 520 -27.15 -7.47 12.41
CA LEU A 520 -27.15 -8.19 11.13
C LEU A 520 -28.37 -9.10 11.00
N ARG A 521 -28.73 -9.88 12.03
CA ARG A 521 -29.92 -10.74 12.01
C ARG A 521 -31.21 -9.94 11.80
N THR A 522 -31.33 -8.77 12.41
CA THR A 522 -32.51 -7.92 12.23
C THR A 522 -32.57 -7.33 10.83
N LEU A 523 -31.43 -6.87 10.28
CA LEU A 523 -31.36 -6.35 8.92
C LEU A 523 -31.59 -7.46 7.88
N GLU A 524 -31.05 -8.66 8.07
CA GLU A 524 -31.34 -9.85 7.26
C GLU A 524 -32.84 -10.15 7.22
N GLY A 525 -33.52 -10.14 8.37
CA GLY A 525 -34.98 -10.34 8.40
C GLY A 525 -35.77 -9.28 7.61
N ILE A 526 -35.32 -8.02 7.62
CA ILE A 526 -35.91 -6.93 6.81
C ILE A 526 -35.63 -7.17 5.32
N GLN A 527 -34.38 -7.51 4.97
CA GLN A 527 -33.95 -7.81 3.61
C GLN A 527 -34.78 -8.96 3.02
N GLU A 528 -34.86 -10.09 3.73
CA GLU A 528 -35.62 -11.27 3.32
C GLU A 528 -37.10 -10.95 3.12
N SER A 529 -37.70 -10.21 4.06
CA SER A 529 -39.11 -9.81 3.99
C SER A 529 -39.38 -8.88 2.80
N PHE A 530 -38.49 -7.93 2.52
CA PHE A 530 -38.59 -7.04 1.37
C PHE A 530 -38.47 -7.84 0.06
N ASN A 531 -37.40 -8.63 -0.07
CA ASN A 531 -37.10 -9.41 -1.28
C ASN A 531 -38.21 -10.42 -1.60
N ALA A 532 -38.77 -11.11 -0.59
CA ALA A 532 -39.89 -12.04 -0.77
C ALA A 532 -41.19 -11.36 -1.21
N ALA A 533 -41.36 -10.08 -0.90
CA ALA A 533 -42.52 -9.28 -1.30
C ALA A 533 -42.36 -8.62 -2.68
N GLN A 534 -41.17 -8.68 -3.30
CA GLN A 534 -40.90 -8.13 -4.62
C GLN A 534 -40.99 -9.19 -5.73
N THR A 535 -41.08 -8.74 -6.98
CA THR A 535 -40.93 -9.59 -8.18
C THR A 535 -39.87 -8.97 -9.07
N GLY A 536 -38.71 -9.62 -9.20
CA GLY A 536 -37.59 -9.16 -10.04
C GLY A 536 -36.72 -8.05 -9.45
N LYS A 537 -37.19 -7.37 -8.41
CA LYS A 537 -36.46 -6.35 -7.64
C LYS A 537 -35.97 -6.91 -6.31
N ALA A 538 -34.78 -6.51 -5.85
CA ALA A 538 -34.25 -6.92 -4.55
C ALA A 538 -33.30 -5.86 -3.97
N ILE A 539 -33.01 -5.98 -2.68
CA ILE A 539 -31.95 -5.25 -1.99
C ILE A 539 -30.93 -6.24 -1.39
N SER A 540 -29.64 -5.90 -1.50
CA SER A 540 -28.55 -6.62 -0.84
C SER A 540 -28.45 -6.23 0.63
N LEU A 541 -27.83 -7.08 1.44
CA LEU A 541 -27.58 -6.77 2.84
C LEU A 541 -26.51 -5.67 2.94
N ALA A 542 -25.53 -5.68 2.04
CA ALA A 542 -24.54 -4.61 1.89
C ALA A 542 -25.19 -3.22 1.73
N ASP A 543 -26.18 -3.10 0.83
CA ASP A 543 -26.93 -1.86 0.67
C ASP A 543 -27.81 -1.56 1.89
N LEU A 544 -28.46 -2.56 2.47
CA LEU A 544 -29.33 -2.36 3.63
C LEU A 544 -28.55 -1.89 4.87
N ILE A 545 -27.32 -2.37 5.09
CA ILE A 545 -26.43 -1.88 6.16
C ILE A 545 -26.13 -0.39 5.99
N VAL A 546 -25.73 0.03 4.78
CA VAL A 546 -25.41 1.44 4.50
C VAL A 546 -26.66 2.32 4.59
N LEU A 547 -27.78 1.84 4.03
CA LEU A 547 -29.07 2.51 4.08
C LEU A 547 -29.55 2.71 5.53
N ALA A 548 -29.39 1.70 6.37
CA ALA A 548 -29.79 1.73 7.76
C ALA A 548 -28.97 2.74 8.58
N GLY A 549 -27.65 2.80 8.34
CA GLY A 549 -26.80 3.85 8.92
C GLY A 549 -27.21 5.25 8.46
N GLY A 550 -27.51 5.44 7.17
CA GLY A 550 -28.03 6.70 6.64
C GLY A 550 -29.36 7.13 7.29
N ALA A 551 -30.32 6.20 7.43
CA ALA A 551 -31.60 6.45 8.09
C ALA A 551 -31.43 6.89 9.55
N ALA A 552 -30.47 6.27 10.26
CA ALA A 552 -30.15 6.63 11.64
C ALA A 552 -29.55 8.04 11.75
N VAL A 553 -28.69 8.43 10.81
CA VAL A 553 -28.12 9.79 10.73
C VAL A 553 -29.20 10.83 10.42
N GLU A 554 -30.10 10.56 9.47
CA GLU A 554 -31.24 11.45 9.15
C GLU A 554 -32.15 11.63 10.37
N LYS A 555 -32.48 10.53 11.06
CA LYS A 555 -33.26 10.59 12.29
C LYS A 555 -32.54 11.44 13.35
N ALA A 556 -31.25 11.21 13.57
CA ALA A 556 -30.47 11.91 14.59
C ALA A 556 -30.34 13.42 14.30
N ALA A 557 -30.22 13.80 13.02
CA ALA A 557 -30.25 15.20 12.59
C ALA A 557 -31.62 15.83 12.80
N LYS A 558 -32.69 15.11 12.46
CA LYS A 558 -34.07 15.58 12.67
C LYS A 558 -34.39 15.78 14.15
N ASP A 559 -33.93 14.88 15.01
CA ASP A 559 -34.04 15.01 16.46
C ASP A 559 -33.26 16.25 16.99
N ALA A 560 -32.21 16.67 16.27
CA ALA A 560 -31.47 17.91 16.54
C ALA A 560 -32.15 19.18 15.98
N GLY A 561 -33.30 19.02 15.30
CA GLY A 561 -34.04 20.10 14.65
C GLY A 561 -33.53 20.48 13.27
N VAL A 562 -32.70 19.65 12.64
CA VAL A 562 -32.17 19.86 11.29
C VAL A 562 -32.73 18.81 10.34
N ASP A 563 -33.48 19.25 9.32
CA ASP A 563 -33.95 18.37 8.26
C ASP A 563 -32.84 18.20 7.21
N VAL A 564 -32.47 16.95 6.91
CA VAL A 564 -31.41 16.62 5.96
C VAL A 564 -31.66 15.25 5.37
N ASP A 565 -31.35 15.11 4.08
CA ASP A 565 -31.30 13.82 3.39
C ASP A 565 -29.85 13.34 3.34
N VAL A 566 -29.60 12.09 3.71
CA VAL A 566 -28.32 11.41 3.53
C VAL A 566 -28.35 10.72 2.16
N PRO A 567 -27.50 11.16 1.20
CA PRO A 567 -27.46 10.54 -0.12
C PRO A 567 -27.16 9.04 -0.05
N PHE A 568 -27.97 8.26 -0.76
CA PHE A 568 -27.84 6.82 -0.87
C PHE A 568 -27.99 6.40 -2.34
N THR A 569 -27.04 5.61 -2.83
CA THR A 569 -27.07 5.01 -4.16
C THR A 569 -27.03 3.50 -4.00
N PRO A 570 -28.07 2.75 -4.43
CA PRO A 570 -28.04 1.28 -4.38
C PRO A 570 -27.06 0.70 -5.40
N GLY A 571 -26.88 -0.61 -5.36
CA GLY A 571 -26.06 -1.38 -6.29
C GLY A 571 -24.92 -2.18 -5.66
N ARG A 572 -24.74 -2.11 -4.33
CA ARG A 572 -23.82 -3.02 -3.65
C ARG A 572 -24.37 -4.44 -3.71
N THR A 573 -23.49 -5.42 -3.72
CA THR A 573 -23.87 -6.84 -3.72
C THR A 573 -23.26 -7.57 -2.53
N ASP A 574 -23.73 -8.79 -2.29
CA ASP A 574 -23.37 -9.60 -1.12
C ASP A 574 -22.36 -10.68 -1.53
N ALA A 575 -21.09 -10.51 -1.17
CA ALA A 575 -20.03 -11.50 -1.44
C ALA A 575 -20.27 -12.77 -0.61
N SER A 576 -19.81 -13.92 -1.09
CA SER A 576 -19.84 -15.17 -0.33
C SER A 576 -18.58 -15.36 0.52
N GLN A 577 -18.58 -16.38 1.39
CA GLN A 577 -17.39 -16.74 2.17
C GLN A 577 -16.29 -17.31 1.26
N GLU A 578 -16.66 -18.03 0.20
CA GLU A 578 -15.73 -18.56 -0.80
C GLU A 578 -15.06 -17.45 -1.63
N GLU A 579 -15.72 -16.29 -1.75
CA GLU A 579 -15.19 -15.06 -2.37
C GLU A 579 -14.39 -14.18 -1.38
N THR A 580 -14.13 -14.68 -0.16
CA THR A 580 -13.46 -13.93 0.92
C THR A 580 -12.30 -14.73 1.49
N ASP A 581 -11.07 -14.34 1.14
CA ASP A 581 -9.85 -14.93 1.69
C ASP A 581 -9.63 -14.50 3.15
N VAL A 582 -9.85 -15.43 4.07
CA VAL A 582 -9.74 -15.19 5.52
C VAL A 582 -8.33 -14.74 5.91
N GLU A 583 -7.28 -15.34 5.36
CA GLU A 583 -5.90 -14.98 5.69
C GLU A 583 -5.60 -13.55 5.20
N SER A 584 -6.05 -13.23 3.98
CA SER A 584 -5.83 -11.91 3.43
C SER A 584 -6.59 -10.82 4.18
N PHE A 585 -7.84 -11.06 4.60
CA PHE A 585 -8.62 -10.09 5.37
C PHE A 585 -8.15 -10.00 6.83
N ALA A 586 -7.60 -11.05 7.43
CA ALA A 586 -7.06 -11.00 8.79
C ALA A 586 -5.95 -9.95 8.93
N ALA A 587 -5.14 -9.73 7.89
CA ALA A 587 -4.13 -8.68 7.86
C ALA A 587 -4.71 -7.25 7.86
N MET A 588 -6.02 -7.09 7.65
CA MET A 588 -6.72 -5.80 7.60
C MET A 588 -7.44 -5.46 8.90
N GLU A 589 -7.42 -6.34 9.92
CA GLU A 589 -8.07 -6.06 11.21
C GLU A 589 -7.44 -4.80 11.86
N PRO A 590 -8.21 -3.73 12.10
CA PRO A 590 -7.67 -2.52 12.72
C PRO A 590 -7.28 -2.78 14.19
N THR A 591 -6.02 -2.54 14.54
CA THR A 591 -5.56 -2.56 15.95
C THR A 591 -5.98 -1.31 16.72
N SER A 592 -6.54 -0.32 16.04
CA SER A 592 -7.09 0.91 16.62
C SER A 592 -8.14 1.51 15.69
N ASP A 593 -9.13 2.19 16.27
CA ASP A 593 -10.12 2.97 15.55
C ASP A 593 -10.58 4.14 16.42
N GLY A 594 -9.91 5.30 16.25
CA GLY A 594 -10.23 6.51 17.01
C GLY A 594 -11.64 7.05 16.72
N PHE A 595 -12.26 6.70 15.60
CA PHE A 595 -13.65 7.08 15.30
C PHE A 595 -14.63 6.35 16.22
N ARG A 596 -14.31 5.13 16.64
CA ARG A 596 -15.07 4.33 17.63
C ARG A 596 -14.45 4.36 19.04
N ASN A 597 -13.46 5.22 19.28
CA ASN A 597 -12.71 5.29 20.54
C ASN A 597 -12.11 3.93 20.98
N TYR A 598 -11.65 3.14 20.00
CA TYR A 598 -11.04 1.82 20.23
C TYR A 598 -9.51 1.90 20.12
N LEU A 599 -8.81 1.38 21.13
CA LEU A 599 -7.37 1.16 21.12
C LEU A 599 -7.07 -0.26 21.58
N GLY A 600 -6.72 -1.12 20.63
CA GLY A 600 -6.30 -2.50 20.90
C GLY A 600 -4.89 -2.60 21.48
N LYS A 601 -4.43 -3.84 21.68
CA LYS A 601 -3.10 -4.13 22.22
C LYS A 601 -2.01 -3.96 21.15
N GLY A 602 -0.77 -3.74 21.59
CA GLY A 602 0.41 -3.80 20.72
C GLY A 602 0.73 -2.52 19.94
N ASN A 603 -0.03 -1.45 20.13
CA ASN A 603 0.22 -0.15 19.49
C ASN A 603 1.40 0.58 20.17
N ARG A 604 2.35 1.07 19.36
CA ARG A 604 3.55 1.78 19.83
C ARG A 604 3.37 3.29 19.89
N LEU A 605 2.51 3.82 19.02
CA LEU A 605 2.22 5.26 18.95
C LEU A 605 1.02 5.61 19.83
N PRO A 606 0.99 6.82 20.41
CA PRO A 606 -0.21 7.35 21.05
C PRO A 606 -1.41 7.37 20.09
N ALA A 607 -2.61 7.21 20.63
CA ALA A 607 -3.84 6.98 19.84
C ALA A 607 -4.16 8.11 18.83
N GLU A 608 -3.76 9.35 19.10
CA GLU A 608 -3.94 10.48 18.19
C GLU A 608 -3.13 10.36 16.88
N TYR A 609 -1.98 9.67 16.91
CA TYR A 609 -1.21 9.39 15.69
C TYR A 609 -1.93 8.34 14.85
N LEU A 610 -2.46 7.32 15.51
CA LEU A 610 -3.20 6.23 14.86
C LEU A 610 -4.52 6.71 14.27
N LEU A 611 -5.20 7.68 14.89
CA LEU A 611 -6.38 8.32 14.32
C LEU A 611 -6.05 9.01 12.99
N ILE A 612 -4.95 9.75 12.92
CA ILE A 612 -4.54 10.45 11.68
C ILE A 612 -4.17 9.42 10.60
N ASP A 613 -3.44 8.36 10.97
CA ASP A 613 -3.13 7.26 10.06
C ASP A 613 -4.40 6.60 9.51
N ARG A 614 -5.37 6.32 10.40
CA ARG A 614 -6.66 5.75 10.03
C ARG A 614 -7.48 6.67 9.13
N ALA A 615 -7.52 7.96 9.43
CA ALA A 615 -8.19 8.96 8.61
C ALA A 615 -7.54 9.07 7.23
N ASN A 616 -6.21 8.92 7.17
CA ASN A 616 -5.48 8.87 5.91
C ASN A 616 -5.88 7.67 5.05
N LEU A 617 -5.97 6.46 5.63
CA LEU A 617 -6.44 5.28 4.92
C LEU A 617 -7.88 5.48 4.37
N LEU A 618 -8.74 6.19 5.10
CA LEU A 618 -10.09 6.55 4.65
C LEU A 618 -10.14 7.75 3.70
N THR A 619 -8.99 8.24 3.23
CA THR A 619 -8.84 9.40 2.32
C THR A 619 -9.44 10.70 2.87
N LEU A 620 -9.56 10.83 4.19
CA LEU A 620 -10.20 11.98 4.83
C LEU A 620 -9.24 13.15 4.95
N SER A 621 -9.78 14.36 4.76
CA SER A 621 -9.11 15.60 5.15
C SER A 621 -9.22 15.84 6.65
N ALA A 622 -8.39 16.75 7.19
CA ALA A 622 -8.48 17.14 8.61
C ALA A 622 -9.88 17.63 9.02
N PRO A 623 -10.60 18.49 8.24
CA PRO A 623 -11.98 18.85 8.55
C PRO A 623 -12.97 17.68 8.52
N GLN A 624 -12.82 16.75 7.56
CA GLN A 624 -13.68 15.57 7.46
C GLN A 624 -13.46 14.61 8.63
N MET A 625 -12.21 14.35 9.00
CA MET A 625 -11.88 13.56 10.19
C MET A 625 -12.48 14.21 11.45
N THR A 626 -12.31 15.53 11.60
CA THR A 626 -12.81 16.28 12.76
C THR A 626 -14.32 16.13 12.91
N VAL A 627 -15.09 16.47 11.86
CA VAL A 627 -16.56 16.42 11.92
C VAL A 627 -17.07 15.00 12.17
N LEU A 628 -16.43 13.98 11.58
CA LEU A 628 -16.78 12.58 11.80
C LEU A 628 -16.55 12.15 13.24
N VAL A 629 -15.40 12.48 13.85
CA VAL A 629 -15.16 12.14 15.27
C VAL A 629 -16.22 12.80 16.16
N GLY A 630 -16.47 14.10 15.99
CA GLY A 630 -17.46 14.81 16.81
C GLY A 630 -18.87 14.22 16.67
N GLY A 631 -19.30 13.91 15.44
CA GLY A 631 -20.61 13.31 15.18
C GLY A 631 -20.73 11.89 15.70
N LEU A 632 -19.74 11.04 15.47
CA LEU A 632 -19.76 9.65 15.95
C LEU A 632 -19.79 9.57 17.48
N ARG A 633 -19.15 10.52 18.18
CA ARG A 633 -19.25 10.63 19.64
C ARG A 633 -20.66 10.92 20.11
N VAL A 634 -21.33 11.95 19.58
CA VAL A 634 -22.69 12.29 20.01
C VAL A 634 -23.72 11.26 19.57
N LEU A 635 -23.48 10.54 18.47
CA LEU A 635 -24.30 9.40 18.04
C LEU A 635 -24.10 8.15 18.91
N GLY A 636 -23.12 8.16 19.82
CA GLY A 636 -22.82 7.05 20.72
C GLY A 636 -22.18 5.86 20.01
N ALA A 637 -21.45 6.08 18.91
CA ALA A 637 -20.86 5.02 18.08
C ALA A 637 -19.52 4.49 18.62
N ASN A 638 -19.30 4.55 19.93
CA ASN A 638 -18.09 4.03 20.56
C ASN A 638 -18.15 2.50 20.69
N HIS A 639 -17.00 1.85 20.52
CA HIS A 639 -16.82 0.43 20.81
C HIS A 639 -17.27 0.12 22.24
N ARG A 640 -18.08 -0.94 22.40
CA ARG A 640 -18.75 -1.34 23.64
C ARG A 640 -19.55 -0.25 24.35
N GLN A 641 -20.04 0.75 23.61
CA GLN A 641 -20.85 1.86 24.13
C GLN A 641 -20.17 2.61 25.30
N THR A 642 -18.84 2.70 25.29
CA THR A 642 -18.10 3.48 26.31
C THR A 642 -18.49 4.96 26.25
N SER A 643 -18.49 5.64 27.40
CA SER A 643 -18.87 7.06 27.50
C SER A 643 -17.73 8.04 27.21
N HIS A 644 -16.53 7.55 26.89
CA HIS A 644 -15.37 8.39 26.62
C HIS A 644 -15.59 9.28 25.38
N GLY A 645 -15.45 10.59 25.56
CA GLY A 645 -15.65 11.58 24.51
C GLY A 645 -17.12 11.82 24.14
N VAL A 646 -18.09 11.16 24.78
CA VAL A 646 -19.53 11.41 24.55
C VAL A 646 -19.94 12.67 25.32
N LEU A 647 -19.44 13.83 24.86
CA LEU A 647 -19.63 15.12 25.52
C LEU A 647 -20.98 15.74 25.12
N THR A 648 -22.08 15.05 25.45
CA THR A 648 -23.45 15.50 25.20
C THR A 648 -24.40 14.94 26.26
N ALA A 649 -25.46 15.68 26.56
CA ALA A 649 -26.56 15.22 27.41
C ALA A 649 -27.64 14.44 26.63
N THR A 650 -27.58 14.46 25.29
CA THR A 650 -28.56 13.78 24.41
C THR A 650 -27.87 12.84 23.42
N PRO A 651 -27.24 11.74 23.88
CA PRO A 651 -26.67 10.74 22.98
C PRO A 651 -27.69 10.21 21.96
N GLY A 652 -27.25 9.99 20.73
CA GLY A 652 -28.09 9.59 19.60
C GLY A 652 -28.71 10.74 18.82
N VAL A 653 -28.46 12.00 19.21
CA VAL A 653 -28.88 13.22 18.50
C VAL A 653 -27.66 13.88 17.86
N LEU A 654 -27.74 14.24 16.57
CA LEU A 654 -26.59 14.76 15.83
C LEU A 654 -26.40 16.27 16.07
N THR A 655 -25.75 16.61 17.18
CA THR A 655 -25.42 17.99 17.58
C THR A 655 -23.92 18.25 17.52
N ASN A 656 -23.52 19.53 17.51
CA ASN A 656 -22.13 19.93 17.65
C ASN A 656 -21.63 19.93 19.11
N ASP A 657 -22.37 19.29 20.04
CA ASP A 657 -22.11 19.33 21.49
C ASP A 657 -20.71 18.86 21.85
N PHE A 658 -20.15 17.88 21.11
CA PHE A 658 -18.79 17.41 21.33
C PHE A 658 -17.80 18.58 21.37
N PHE A 659 -17.84 19.47 20.38
CA PHE A 659 -16.91 20.59 20.29
C PHE A 659 -17.24 21.71 21.27
N VAL A 660 -18.52 22.00 21.46
CA VAL A 660 -18.98 23.02 22.43
C VAL A 660 -18.50 22.67 23.83
N ASN A 661 -18.69 21.42 24.26
CA ASN A 661 -18.31 20.97 25.59
C ASN A 661 -16.81 20.70 25.73
N LEU A 662 -16.11 20.33 24.65
CA LEU A 662 -14.65 20.18 24.67
C LEU A 662 -13.93 21.51 24.93
N LEU A 663 -14.44 22.60 24.35
CA LEU A 663 -13.85 23.94 24.42
C LEU A 663 -14.47 24.84 25.51
N ASP A 664 -15.33 24.27 26.37
CA ASP A 664 -15.98 24.99 27.46
C ASP A 664 -14.96 25.55 28.47
N LEU A 665 -15.01 26.87 28.72
CA LEU A 665 -14.10 27.56 29.63
C LEU A 665 -14.28 27.15 31.10
N GLY A 666 -15.44 26.62 31.46
CA GLY A 666 -15.75 26.11 32.80
C GLY A 666 -15.24 24.70 33.05
N THR A 667 -14.54 24.09 32.10
CA THR A 667 -14.09 22.70 32.17
C THR A 667 -12.57 22.62 32.21
N THR A 668 -12.02 21.88 33.18
CA THR A 668 -10.58 21.60 33.31
C THR A 668 -10.32 20.11 33.08
N TRP A 669 -9.41 19.79 32.18
CA TRP A 669 -9.04 18.41 31.85
C TRP A 669 -7.80 17.96 32.63
N THR A 670 -7.89 16.79 33.26
CA THR A 670 -6.77 16.19 34.01
C THR A 670 -6.64 14.71 33.64
N ALA A 671 -5.41 14.24 33.43
CA ALA A 671 -5.14 12.82 33.21
C ALA A 671 -5.49 11.99 34.45
N THR A 672 -6.11 10.82 34.26
CA THR A 672 -6.45 9.91 35.37
C THR A 672 -5.25 9.13 35.89
N SER A 673 -4.17 9.07 35.12
CA SER A 673 -2.96 8.29 35.38
C SER A 673 -1.76 8.85 34.64
N GLY A 674 -0.55 8.42 35.01
CA GLY A 674 0.71 8.95 34.45
C GLY A 674 0.97 8.60 32.98
N ASP A 675 0.30 7.59 32.44
CA ASP A 675 0.34 7.23 31.02
C ASP A 675 -0.54 8.15 30.15
N ALA A 676 -1.41 8.97 30.76
CA ALA A 676 -2.21 10.00 30.10
C ALA A 676 -2.99 9.50 28.86
N ASN A 677 -3.60 8.33 28.97
CA ASN A 677 -4.49 7.77 27.94
C ASN A 677 -5.96 8.10 28.18
N LEU A 678 -6.35 8.31 29.44
CA LEU A 678 -7.69 8.67 29.87
C LEU A 678 -7.65 9.97 30.69
N PHE A 679 -8.67 10.79 30.51
CA PHE A 679 -8.79 12.11 31.10
C PHE A 679 -10.18 12.33 31.68
N GLU A 680 -10.25 13.10 32.75
CA GLU A 680 -11.49 13.60 33.34
C GLU A 680 -11.62 15.10 33.05
N ALA A 681 -12.81 15.49 32.58
CA ALA A 681 -13.22 16.87 32.47
C ALA A 681 -13.98 17.25 33.75
N ARG A 682 -13.41 18.16 34.55
CA ARG A 682 -14.00 18.60 35.81
C ARG A 682 -14.51 20.03 35.70
N ASP A 683 -15.65 20.29 36.33
CA ASP A 683 -16.13 21.65 36.55
C ASP A 683 -15.08 22.46 37.31
N ALA A 684 -14.67 23.60 36.77
CA ALA A 684 -13.60 24.40 37.35
C ALA A 684 -13.98 25.03 38.70
N ALA A 685 -15.28 25.21 39.00
CA ALA A 685 -15.76 25.80 40.24
C ALA A 685 -16.07 24.74 41.31
N THR A 686 -16.67 23.60 40.94
CA THR A 686 -17.09 22.55 41.89
C THR A 686 -16.11 21.39 41.99
N GLY A 687 -15.26 21.18 40.99
CA GLY A 687 -14.36 20.03 40.88
C GLY A 687 -15.05 18.72 40.50
N GLU A 688 -16.37 18.72 40.27
CA GLU A 688 -17.13 17.53 39.89
C GLU A 688 -16.76 17.06 38.49
N VAL A 689 -16.63 15.74 38.31
CA VAL A 689 -16.37 15.15 36.99
C VAL A 689 -17.65 15.27 36.15
N ARG A 690 -17.57 16.02 35.05
CA ARG A 690 -18.64 16.15 34.06
C ARG A 690 -18.52 15.09 32.97
N TRP A 691 -17.31 14.89 32.47
CA TRP A 691 -17.05 14.01 31.32
C TRP A 691 -15.76 13.22 31.48
N THR A 692 -15.60 12.21 30.65
CA THR A 692 -14.31 11.54 30.43
C THR A 692 -13.98 11.56 28.94
N GLY A 693 -12.70 11.47 28.60
CA GLY A 693 -12.24 11.47 27.22
C GLY A 693 -10.87 10.82 27.11
N THR A 694 -10.53 10.36 25.91
CA THR A 694 -9.23 9.79 25.59
C THR A 694 -8.38 10.79 24.82
N ARG A 695 -7.15 10.39 24.46
CA ARG A 695 -6.25 11.21 23.65
C ARG A 695 -6.88 11.62 22.31
N VAL A 696 -7.66 10.73 21.67
CA VAL A 696 -8.32 11.04 20.39
C VAL A 696 -9.40 12.10 20.54
N ASP A 697 -10.00 12.23 21.72
CA ASP A 697 -11.03 13.23 22.00
C ASP A 697 -10.39 14.60 22.28
N LEU A 698 -9.42 14.63 23.19
CA LEU A 698 -8.74 15.86 23.62
C LEU A 698 -7.83 16.45 22.53
N LEU A 699 -7.43 15.65 21.54
CA LEU A 699 -6.63 16.09 20.40
C LEU A 699 -7.19 17.37 19.76
N PHE A 700 -8.51 17.44 19.59
CA PHE A 700 -9.21 18.55 18.95
C PHE A 700 -9.27 19.82 19.81
N GLY A 701 -8.90 19.75 21.10
CA GLY A 701 -8.69 20.91 21.96
C GLY A 701 -7.22 21.31 22.11
N ALA A 702 -6.28 20.44 21.70
CA ALA A 702 -4.85 20.55 21.99
C ALA A 702 -4.00 20.89 20.77
N ASN A 703 -4.19 20.18 19.64
CA ASN A 703 -3.45 20.47 18.41
C ASN A 703 -3.95 21.78 17.79
N SER A 704 -3.06 22.73 17.50
CA SER A 704 -3.48 24.08 17.08
C SER A 704 -4.27 24.13 15.77
N GLU A 705 -3.98 23.24 14.82
CA GLU A 705 -4.70 23.20 13.54
C GLU A 705 -6.06 22.51 13.69
N LEU A 706 -6.11 21.37 14.38
CA LEU A 706 -7.39 20.67 14.64
C LEU A 706 -8.30 21.46 15.57
N ARG A 707 -7.73 22.21 16.52
CA ARG A 707 -8.47 23.13 17.37
C ARG A 707 -9.12 24.26 16.57
N ALA A 708 -8.42 24.83 15.60
CA ALA A 708 -9.01 25.85 14.73
C ALA A 708 -10.22 25.29 13.95
N VAL A 709 -10.18 24.01 13.55
CA VAL A 709 -11.33 23.33 12.94
C VAL A 709 -12.44 23.08 13.97
N ALA A 710 -12.10 22.64 15.18
CA ALA A 710 -13.05 22.43 16.26
C ALA A 710 -13.78 23.73 16.66
N GLU A 711 -13.09 24.87 16.68
CA GLU A 711 -13.65 26.19 16.96
C GLU A 711 -14.73 26.58 15.93
N VAL A 712 -14.55 26.22 14.66
CA VAL A 712 -15.59 26.40 13.63
C VAL A 712 -16.85 25.62 14.00
N TYR A 713 -16.72 24.34 14.40
CA TYR A 713 -17.89 23.54 14.74
C TYR A 713 -18.45 23.82 16.14
N ALA A 714 -17.68 24.42 17.05
CA ALA A 714 -18.15 24.85 18.36
C ALA A 714 -18.92 26.19 18.33
N SER A 715 -18.85 26.93 17.21
CA SER A 715 -19.49 28.25 17.10
C SER A 715 -21.01 28.17 17.10
N ASP A 716 -21.68 29.21 17.64
CA ASP A 716 -23.14 29.25 17.80
C ASP A 716 -23.91 29.15 16.47
N ASP A 717 -23.31 29.57 15.36
CA ASP A 717 -23.86 29.52 14.01
C ASP A 717 -23.57 28.20 13.27
N ALA A 718 -22.85 27.27 13.91
CA ALA A 718 -22.34 26.07 13.25
C ALA A 718 -23.29 24.87 13.27
N LYS A 719 -24.43 24.92 13.98
CA LYS A 719 -25.33 23.75 14.13
C LYS A 719 -25.74 23.12 12.79
N GLN A 720 -26.22 23.92 11.85
CA GLN A 720 -26.58 23.45 10.51
C GLN A 720 -25.36 22.98 9.73
N LYS A 721 -24.27 23.77 9.76
CA LYS A 721 -23.01 23.46 9.07
C LYS A 721 -22.43 22.12 9.51
N PHE A 722 -22.41 21.85 10.82
CA PHE A 722 -21.92 20.62 11.40
C PHE A 722 -22.70 19.42 10.87
N VAL A 723 -24.04 19.46 10.86
CA VAL A 723 -24.86 18.38 10.30
C VAL A 723 -24.58 18.18 8.82
N THR A 724 -24.55 19.25 8.01
CA THR A 724 -24.28 19.17 6.58
C THR A 724 -22.90 18.58 6.28
N ASP A 725 -21.85 19.04 6.98
CA ASP A 725 -20.48 18.56 6.78
C ASP A 725 -20.32 17.12 7.30
N PHE A 726 -21.00 16.75 8.40
CA PHE A 726 -21.03 15.37 8.90
C PHE A 726 -21.65 14.44 7.85
N VAL A 727 -22.82 14.80 7.31
CA VAL A 727 -23.50 14.01 6.26
C VAL A 727 -22.61 13.87 5.03
N ALA A 728 -21.96 14.95 4.57
CA ALA A 728 -21.05 14.89 3.43
C ALA A 728 -19.85 13.95 3.68
N ALA A 729 -19.24 14.03 4.86
CA ALA A 729 -18.13 13.15 5.24
C ALA A 729 -18.57 11.70 5.43
N TRP A 730 -19.75 11.46 6.02
CA TRP A 730 -20.37 10.14 6.17
C TRP A 730 -20.62 9.50 4.81
N THR A 731 -21.30 10.22 3.92
CA THR A 731 -21.59 9.77 2.55
C THR A 731 -20.32 9.48 1.76
N LYS A 732 -19.24 10.27 1.95
CA LYS A 732 -17.94 9.96 1.37
C LYS A 732 -17.44 8.59 1.83
N VAL A 733 -17.37 8.34 3.15
CA VAL A 733 -16.88 7.06 3.70
C VAL A 733 -17.71 5.88 3.22
N MET A 734 -19.04 6.01 3.22
CA MET A 734 -19.94 4.96 2.74
C MET A 734 -19.75 4.60 1.27
N ASN A 735 -19.15 5.48 0.46
CA ASN A 735 -18.98 5.30 -0.99
C ASN A 735 -17.52 5.15 -1.44
N LEU A 736 -16.56 4.99 -0.52
CA LEU A 736 -15.13 4.88 -0.88
C LEU A 736 -14.81 3.70 -1.80
N ASP A 737 -15.64 2.65 -1.79
CA ASP A 737 -15.50 1.43 -2.57
C ASP A 737 -16.46 1.33 -3.77
N ARG A 738 -17.23 2.39 -4.05
CA ARG A 738 -18.23 2.43 -5.14
C ARG A 738 -17.61 2.75 -6.50
N PHE A 739 -16.61 1.97 -6.87
CA PHE A 739 -15.92 2.07 -8.16
C PHE A 739 -16.82 1.70 -9.35
N ASP A 740 -17.93 1.00 -9.10
CA ASP A 740 -18.98 0.71 -10.09
C ASP A 740 -19.71 1.97 -10.58
N LEU A 741 -19.63 3.08 -9.83
CA LEU A 741 -20.25 4.36 -10.17
C LEU A 741 -19.30 5.37 -10.82
N ALA A 742 -17.99 5.06 -10.86
CA ALA A 742 -16.91 6.01 -11.17
C ALA A 742 -16.47 6.02 -12.64
#